data_AF-A0A6P3FD15-F1
#
_entry.id   AF-A0A6P3FD15-F1
#
_cell.length_a   1.000
_cell.length_b   1.000
_cell.length_c   1.000
_cell.angle_alpha   90.00
_cell.angle_beta   90.00
_cell.angle_gamma   90.00
#
_symmetry.space_group_name_H-M   'P 1'
#
loop_
_entity.id
_entity.type
_entity.pdbx_description
1 polymer ?
#
loop_
_entity_poly.entity_id
_entity_poly.type
_entity_poly.pdbx_seq_one_letter_code
_entity_poly.pdbx_strand_id
1 'polypeptide(L)'
;MQTLTGEIFRTDKKPDPANWEYKSLYRGDIARYKRKGDSCLGINPKKQCVSWEGVSTAKKHSHKHIERYFTKKSVGLMNIDGAAVTSKVEPPSSEPVLFIPVKDSEDVAAPVTSWLNPLGIYDQSTTQWLQGQGPSGQESKQSDSQPDRENAVLKAKVEEFNRKVRENPRDIQLWMAFVAFQDEVMKSPGLYAIEDGEQEKRKKSLKLILEKKLAILERAIESNQSSVDLKLAKLKLCTEFWEPPTLVKEWQKLIFLHPNNTALWQKYLLFCQSQFSTFSISKIHNLYGKCLSTLSAVQDGSILSHPALPGTEEAMFALFLQQCHFLRQAGHSEKAVSLFQAMVDFTFFKPDSVKDLPTKVQVEFFEPFWDSGEPRPGEKGARGWRAWVHQQERGGWVVVSPDEDGDEPEEEEQEMSDKTLPRWRIWLAAERSRDQRHWRPWRPDRTKKQAEDDCEDPERQVLFDDIGQSLIRLASEALRFQLIEAFLQFLGVPSGFIPPASCLYLAMDENSIFDNRLYEEKPLTFFSPSFSGVSCVGHLEQLGCPRWARGHDREGEEFIRNIFHLVMPLFSGKQKSQLCFSWLRYEIAKVIWCLHTKNKKRLKSQGKNCKKLAKNLLKEPENRNNFCLWKQYAHLEWLLGNIEDSRKVFDTAVSMAGSSELKDRELCELSLLYAELEVELLQDLRGAAAGRAVHILTKLTESSSYGPYTGQVSGTQVLKARKAYEHALQDCLGENCVSGPAATDSLDCLSSLVKCFMLFQYLTVGIDAAVRIYEQLFIKLKGSVVPEGPGLEDSASSQSLTSVLEAITLMHTSLLRFHMKVTAYPLTPLREALSEALKLYPGNQVLWWSYVQIQNKSHSASKTRRFFDALTRSAKQLEPWLFAIEAERMRKRLVETVQRVDGQEINATFPETGLTHRIRALFENAMRSDSGSQCPLLWRMYLNFLVSLGNKERSKGVFYKALQHCPWAKVLYLDAVEYFPDQLQEILDLMTEKELRVRLPLEELELLLED
;
A
#
# COMPACT_ATOMS: atom_id res chain seq x y z
N MET A 1 -10.97 43.43 -12.87
CA MET A 1 -10.61 44.78 -12.41
C MET A 1 -10.89 44.85 -10.91
N GLN A 2 -9.89 45.25 -10.12
CA GLN A 2 -9.78 45.31 -8.65
C GLN A 2 -9.03 44.13 -8.00
N THR A 3 -7.77 44.41 -7.71
CA THR A 3 -6.83 43.65 -6.90
C THR A 3 -7.26 43.66 -5.43
N LEU A 4 -7.83 42.55 -4.98
CA LEU A 4 -7.88 42.15 -3.57
C LEU A 4 -6.50 41.61 -3.17
N THR A 5 -5.74 42.41 -2.43
CA THR A 5 -4.65 41.95 -1.57
C THR A 5 -5.12 42.25 -0.13
N GLY A 6 -5.09 41.36 0.85
CA GLY A 6 -4.41 40.08 0.98
C GLY A 6 -3.67 40.06 2.31
N GLU A 7 -4.34 40.25 3.46
CA GLU A 7 -3.74 40.12 4.80
C GLU A 7 -4.87 39.89 5.84
N ILE A 8 -5.18 38.64 6.20
CA ILE A 8 -6.19 38.31 7.23
C ILE A 8 -5.58 38.10 8.63
N PHE A 9 -4.25 38.15 8.75
CA PHE A 9 -3.58 38.17 10.08
C PHE A 9 -2.34 39.06 10.06
N ARG A 10 -2.37 40.14 10.86
CA ARG A 10 -1.18 40.84 11.34
C ARG A 10 -0.93 40.41 12.79
N THR A 11 0.20 39.76 13.05
CA THR A 11 0.70 39.57 14.41
C THR A 11 1.60 40.74 14.74
N ASP A 12 1.13 41.63 15.61
CA ASP A 12 1.94 42.73 16.10
C ASP A 12 3.02 42.18 17.04
N LYS A 13 4.28 42.27 16.62
CA LYS A 13 5.43 41.85 17.41
C LYS A 13 6.01 42.99 18.25
N LYS A 14 5.41 44.18 18.21
CA LYS A 14 5.80 45.31 19.05
C LYS A 14 4.68 45.60 20.04
N PRO A 15 4.96 45.75 21.34
CA PRO A 15 3.94 46.20 22.28
C PRO A 15 3.51 47.61 21.87
N ASP A 16 2.21 47.79 21.61
CA ASP A 16 1.63 49.09 21.29
C ASP A 16 1.88 50.06 22.46
N PRO A 17 2.69 51.12 22.27
CA PRO A 17 3.02 52.07 23.33
C PRO A 17 1.78 52.81 23.85
N ALA A 18 0.68 52.89 23.08
CA ALA A 18 -0.56 53.51 23.53
C ALA A 18 -1.24 52.71 24.66
N ASN A 19 -1.10 51.38 24.69
CA ASN A 19 -1.63 50.57 25.79
C ASN A 19 -0.91 50.83 27.12
N TRP A 20 0.35 51.29 27.07
CA TRP A 20 1.12 51.69 28.24
C TRP A 20 0.66 53.06 28.77
N GLU A 21 0.31 53.98 27.87
CA GLU A 21 -0.15 55.33 28.20
C GLU A 21 -1.55 55.33 28.86
N TYR A 22 -2.47 54.48 28.38
CA TYR A 22 -3.85 54.45 28.88
C TYR A 22 -4.17 53.29 29.83
N LYS A 23 -3.19 52.43 30.15
CA LYS A 23 -3.34 51.19 30.96
C LYS A 23 -4.55 50.33 30.55
N SER A 24 -5.02 50.46 29.31
CA SER A 24 -6.18 49.77 28.74
C SER A 24 -6.22 49.94 27.23
N LEU A 25 -6.92 49.03 26.53
CA LEU A 25 -7.07 49.06 25.07
C LEU A 25 -7.73 50.36 24.60
N TYR A 26 -7.17 50.97 23.56
CA TYR A 26 -7.69 52.20 22.98
C TYR A 26 -9.13 52.00 22.47
N ARG A 27 -10.02 52.91 22.87
CA ARG A 27 -11.48 52.79 22.66
C ARG A 27 -11.89 52.83 21.18
N GLY A 28 -11.00 53.28 20.30
CA GLY A 28 -11.21 53.29 18.84
C GLY A 28 -11.13 51.90 18.20
N ASP A 29 -10.39 50.97 18.82
CA ASP A 29 -10.10 49.64 18.25
C ASP A 29 -11.08 48.56 18.75
N ILE A 30 -12.02 48.92 19.62
CA ILE A 30 -13.05 48.04 20.15
C ILE A 30 -14.33 48.23 19.32
N ALA A 31 -14.70 47.20 18.55
CA ALA A 31 -15.93 47.19 17.78
C ALA A 31 -17.16 47.32 18.69
N ARG A 32 -17.97 48.37 18.50
CA ARG A 32 -19.17 48.64 19.30
C ARG A 32 -20.34 47.82 18.78
N TYR A 33 -20.94 47.01 19.64
CA TYR A 33 -22.19 46.30 19.34
C TYR A 33 -23.17 46.38 20.51
N LYS A 34 -24.46 46.20 20.20
CA LYS A 34 -25.52 46.10 21.21
C LYS A 34 -26.22 44.75 21.08
N ARG A 35 -26.23 43.99 22.17
CA ARG A 35 -26.98 42.73 22.27
C ARG A 35 -28.44 43.03 22.57
N LYS A 36 -29.36 42.42 21.81
CA LYS A 36 -30.78 42.37 22.16
C LYS A 36 -31.04 41.12 23.00
N GLY A 37 -31.56 41.29 24.21
CA GLY A 37 -31.94 40.21 25.14
C GLY A 37 -30.89 39.85 26.20
N ASP A 38 -31.37 39.42 27.38
CA ASP A 38 -30.56 39.20 28.60
C ASP A 38 -30.10 37.74 28.81
N SER A 39 -30.40 36.82 27.89
CA SER A 39 -30.05 35.39 27.99
C SER A 39 -29.04 34.95 26.93
N CYS A 40 -28.25 33.89 27.21
CA CYS A 40 -27.17 33.34 26.36
C CYS A 40 -27.49 33.35 24.86
N LEU A 41 -26.58 33.92 24.05
CA LEU A 41 -26.72 34.01 22.59
C LEU A 41 -26.78 32.61 21.98
N GLY A 42 -27.70 32.42 21.02
CA GLY A 42 -27.81 31.19 20.24
C GLY A 42 -28.97 30.26 20.63
N ILE A 43 -29.76 30.61 21.64
CA ILE A 43 -30.93 29.81 22.07
C ILE A 43 -32.18 30.18 21.25
N ASN A 44 -32.35 31.46 20.89
CA ASN A 44 -33.48 31.90 20.06
C ASN A 44 -33.08 33.06 19.12
N PRO A 45 -32.82 32.78 17.83
CA PRO A 45 -32.30 33.77 16.89
C PRO A 45 -33.30 34.89 16.55
N LYS A 46 -34.59 34.73 16.85
CA LYS A 46 -35.61 35.77 16.63
C LYS A 46 -35.66 36.81 17.76
N LYS A 47 -35.23 36.46 18.97
CA LYS A 47 -35.24 37.36 20.14
C LYS A 47 -33.84 37.77 20.62
N GLN A 48 -32.80 37.08 20.15
CA GLN A 48 -31.40 37.28 20.53
C GLN A 48 -30.58 37.60 19.28
N CYS A 49 -30.21 38.86 19.10
CA CYS A 49 -29.34 39.28 18.01
C CYS A 49 -28.35 40.36 18.45
N VAL A 50 -27.25 40.47 17.70
CA VAL A 50 -26.23 41.50 17.88
C VAL A 50 -26.45 42.54 16.80
N SER A 51 -26.78 43.77 17.20
CA SER A 51 -26.91 44.92 16.29
C SER A 51 -25.62 45.74 16.31
N TRP A 52 -25.12 46.05 15.11
CA TRP A 52 -23.88 46.81 14.87
C TRP A 52 -24.17 48.27 14.46
N GLU A 53 -25.45 48.66 14.37
CA GLU A 53 -25.85 50.02 13.99
C GLU A 53 -25.73 50.98 15.17
N GLY A 54 -24.82 51.95 15.04
CA GLY A 54 -24.67 53.07 15.98
C GLY A 54 -25.83 54.04 15.82
N VAL A 55 -26.67 54.18 16.85
CA VAL A 55 -27.74 55.18 16.84
C VAL A 55 -27.24 56.54 17.33
N SER A 56 -27.68 57.56 16.60
CA SER A 56 -27.51 58.98 16.80
C SER A 56 -27.93 59.47 18.20
N THR A 57 -27.31 60.57 18.57
CA THR A 57 -27.41 61.36 19.81
C THR A 57 -28.82 61.51 20.39
N ALA A 58 -29.06 60.91 21.57
CA ALA A 58 -30.08 61.39 22.52
C ALA A 58 -29.75 61.01 23.98
N LYS A 59 -29.55 62.06 24.78
CA LYS A 59 -29.57 62.27 26.25
C LYS A 59 -29.27 61.11 27.23
N LYS A 60 -28.27 61.37 28.08
CA LYS A 60 -27.84 60.63 29.29
C LYS A 60 -29.01 60.18 30.17
N HIS A 61 -29.13 58.87 30.39
CA HIS A 61 -29.58 58.33 31.68
C HIS A 61 -28.36 57.83 32.46
N SER A 62 -28.29 58.19 33.74
CA SER A 62 -27.23 57.77 34.66
C SER A 62 -27.36 56.26 34.96
N HIS A 63 -26.65 55.41 34.23
CA HIS A 63 -26.51 54.01 34.59
C HIS A 63 -25.38 53.84 35.60
N LYS A 64 -25.73 53.31 36.77
CA LYS A 64 -24.81 52.86 37.83
C LYS A 64 -23.65 52.07 37.24
N HIS A 65 -22.44 52.38 37.70
CA HIS A 65 -21.24 51.60 37.40
C HIS A 65 -21.48 50.15 37.84
N ILE A 66 -21.47 49.21 36.89
CA ILE A 66 -21.50 47.78 37.21
C ILE A 66 -20.13 47.46 37.84
N GLU A 67 -20.13 47.23 39.15
CA GLU A 67 -18.95 46.76 39.88
C GLU A 67 -18.59 45.35 39.36
N ARG A 68 -17.32 45.16 38.95
CA ARG A 68 -16.83 43.87 38.45
C ARG A 68 -16.80 42.85 39.58
N TYR A 69 -17.01 41.57 39.29
CA TYR A 69 -17.14 40.49 40.29
C TYR A 69 -15.99 40.37 41.32
N PHE A 70 -14.81 40.93 41.03
CA PHE A 70 -13.65 40.94 41.92
C PHE A 70 -13.50 42.24 42.74
N THR A 71 -14.47 43.15 42.70
CA THR A 71 -14.44 44.33 43.59
C THR A 71 -14.64 43.92 45.04
N LYS A 72 -13.93 44.57 45.96
CA LYS A 72 -13.96 44.30 47.41
C LYS A 72 -15.38 44.21 47.99
N LYS A 73 -16.33 44.98 47.45
CA LYS A 73 -17.74 44.99 47.85
C LYS A 73 -18.50 43.71 47.50
N SER A 74 -18.16 43.08 46.37
CA SER A 74 -18.78 41.85 45.86
C SER A 74 -18.15 40.60 46.48
N VAL A 75 -16.84 40.63 46.73
CA VAL A 75 -16.11 39.55 47.42
C VAL A 75 -16.60 39.42 48.88
N GLY A 76 -16.95 40.53 49.53
CA GLY A 76 -17.56 40.51 50.86
C GLY A 76 -18.95 39.84 50.92
N LEU A 77 -19.67 39.76 49.79
CA LEU A 77 -20.96 39.05 49.69
C LEU A 77 -20.81 37.53 49.47
N MET A 78 -19.62 37.05 49.10
CA MET A 78 -19.33 35.62 48.96
C MET A 78 -18.85 34.97 50.28
N ASN A 79 -18.56 35.76 51.31
CA ASN A 79 -18.23 35.27 52.66
C ASN A 79 -19.50 35.07 53.52
N ILE A 80 -20.45 34.28 53.01
CA ILE A 80 -21.56 33.78 53.83
C ILE A 80 -21.29 32.29 54.07
N ASP A 81 -21.29 31.90 55.34
CA ASP A 81 -20.87 30.61 55.88
C ASP A 81 -21.21 29.40 54.99
N GLY A 82 -20.17 28.68 54.56
CA GLY A 82 -20.32 27.46 53.77
C GLY A 82 -21.07 26.40 54.55
N ALA A 83 -22.18 25.90 53.97
CA ALA A 83 -22.86 24.72 54.49
C ALA A 83 -21.91 23.52 54.40
N ALA A 84 -21.62 22.90 55.55
CA ALA A 84 -20.81 21.69 55.62
C ALA A 84 -21.51 20.53 54.91
N VAL A 85 -20.96 20.06 53.79
CA VAL A 85 -21.38 18.81 53.15
C VAL A 85 -20.69 17.65 53.89
N THR A 86 -21.38 17.06 54.85
CA THR A 86 -20.95 15.81 55.48
C THR A 86 -21.22 14.64 54.54
N SER A 87 -20.19 13.86 54.22
CA SER A 87 -20.29 12.59 53.49
C SER A 87 -21.08 11.58 54.33
N LYS A 88 -22.25 11.16 53.86
CA LYS A 88 -22.92 9.96 54.36
C LYS A 88 -22.28 8.74 53.70
N VAL A 89 -21.74 7.86 54.52
CA VAL A 89 -21.19 6.56 54.13
C VAL A 89 -22.35 5.61 53.86
N GLU A 90 -22.59 5.30 52.59
CA GLU A 90 -23.25 4.05 52.18
C GLU A 90 -22.38 3.40 51.09
N PRO A 91 -22.08 2.09 51.19
CA PRO A 91 -21.16 1.44 50.26
C PRO A 91 -21.91 0.89 49.05
N PRO A 92 -21.38 1.03 47.84
CA PRO A 92 -21.63 0.06 46.79
C PRO A 92 -20.35 -0.65 46.34
N SER A 93 -20.54 -1.97 46.21
CA SER A 93 -19.77 -3.01 45.52
C SER A 93 -18.70 -2.57 44.50
N SER A 94 -17.48 -3.01 44.79
CA SER A 94 -16.50 -3.64 43.87
C SER A 94 -16.64 -3.42 42.37
N GLU A 95 -15.94 -2.41 41.84
CA GLU A 95 -15.16 -2.42 40.60
C GLU A 95 -14.20 -1.21 40.57
N PRO A 96 -12.95 -1.32 40.08
CA PRO A 96 -11.95 -0.27 40.27
C PRO A 96 -12.05 0.82 39.20
N VAL A 97 -12.50 2.02 39.59
CA VAL A 97 -12.32 3.24 38.81
C VAL A 97 -10.96 3.87 39.15
N LEU A 98 -10.16 4.10 38.12
CA LEU A 98 -8.85 4.76 38.14
C LEU A 98 -8.91 6.17 38.76
N PHE A 99 -8.55 6.29 40.04
CA PHE A 99 -8.06 7.53 40.62
C PHE A 99 -6.62 7.31 41.07
N ILE A 100 -5.74 8.29 40.82
CA ILE A 100 -4.35 8.26 41.32
C ILE A 100 -4.42 8.71 42.78
N PRO A 101 -4.01 7.87 43.75
CA PRO A 101 -3.90 8.32 45.14
C PRO A 101 -2.68 9.23 45.25
N VAL A 102 -2.90 10.48 45.64
CA VAL A 102 -1.82 11.33 46.13
C VAL A 102 -1.40 10.75 47.47
N LYS A 103 -0.12 10.39 47.61
CA LYS A 103 0.42 9.95 48.89
C LYS A 103 0.32 11.10 49.89
N ASP A 104 -0.47 10.91 50.94
CA ASP A 104 -0.40 11.73 52.13
C ASP A 104 0.99 11.56 52.73
N SER A 105 1.82 12.59 52.57
CA SER A 105 3.03 12.75 53.36
C SER A 105 2.58 13.15 54.76
N GLU A 106 2.46 12.18 55.66
CA GLU A 106 2.41 12.45 57.09
C GLU A 106 3.69 13.17 57.54
N ASP A 107 3.56 13.92 58.65
CA ASP A 107 4.53 14.80 59.30
C ASP A 107 4.75 16.20 58.69
N VAL A 108 3.71 17.04 58.77
CA VAL A 108 3.91 18.49 58.98
C VAL A 108 3.29 18.88 60.31
N ALA A 109 4.14 19.33 61.25
CA ALA A 109 3.71 19.82 62.55
C ALA A 109 2.71 20.99 62.40
N ALA A 110 1.70 21.03 63.28
CA ALA A 110 0.65 22.03 63.23
C ALA A 110 1.21 23.48 63.25
N PRO A 111 0.68 24.40 62.42
CA PRO A 111 1.25 25.74 62.27
C PRO A 111 1.09 26.54 63.56
N VAL A 112 2.21 27.08 64.07
CA VAL A 112 2.22 27.95 65.26
C VAL A 112 1.67 29.31 64.87
N THR A 113 0.52 29.68 65.44
CA THR A 113 -0.07 31.02 65.30
C THR A 113 0.77 32.02 66.09
N SER A 114 1.22 33.08 65.41
CA SER A 114 1.95 34.19 66.05
C SER A 114 1.29 35.51 65.67
N TRP A 115 1.63 36.60 66.36
CA TRP A 115 1.04 37.92 66.10
C TRP A 115 1.22 38.41 64.66
N LEU A 116 2.25 37.90 63.96
CA LEU A 116 2.56 38.20 62.55
C LEU A 116 2.02 37.13 61.57
N ASN A 117 1.52 35.99 62.06
CA ASN A 117 0.80 34.97 61.28
C ASN A 117 -0.43 34.47 62.06
N PRO A 118 -1.43 35.35 62.27
CA PRO A 118 -2.55 35.06 63.17
C PRO A 118 -3.47 33.94 62.66
N LEU A 119 -3.38 33.59 61.38
CA LEU A 119 -4.18 32.54 60.74
C LEU A 119 -3.39 31.26 60.45
N GLY A 120 -2.09 31.22 60.76
CA GLY A 120 -1.24 30.03 60.54
C GLY A 120 -1.03 29.66 59.07
N ILE A 121 -1.26 30.59 58.13
CA ILE A 121 -1.26 30.33 56.68
C ILE A 121 0.15 30.43 56.09
N TYR A 122 1.01 31.28 56.67
CA TYR A 122 2.38 31.43 56.20
C TYR A 122 3.26 30.26 56.68
N ASP A 123 4.10 29.76 55.79
CA ASP A 123 5.12 28.77 56.11
C ASP A 123 6.23 29.38 57.00
N GLN A 124 7.06 28.52 57.58
CA GLN A 124 8.06 28.93 58.57
C GLN A 124 9.12 29.89 57.98
N SER A 125 9.44 29.71 56.70
CA SER A 125 10.30 30.57 55.90
C SER A 125 9.72 31.98 55.75
N THR A 126 8.44 32.10 55.38
CA THR A 126 7.79 33.40 55.17
C THR A 126 7.55 34.13 56.49
N THR A 127 7.28 33.41 57.58
CA THR A 127 7.15 34.02 58.91
C THR A 127 8.46 34.57 59.46
N GLN A 128 9.59 33.88 59.26
CA GLN A 128 10.92 34.38 59.63
C GLN A 128 11.34 35.60 58.80
N TRP A 129 10.98 35.61 57.51
CA TRP A 129 11.20 36.77 56.65
C TRP A 129 10.41 38.01 57.09
N LEU A 130 9.13 37.84 57.44
CA LEU A 130 8.28 38.93 57.96
C LEU A 130 8.76 39.46 59.33
N GLN A 131 9.46 38.64 60.11
CA GLN A 131 10.10 39.03 61.37
C GLN A 131 11.44 39.77 61.16
N GLY A 132 11.84 40.04 59.92
CA GLY A 132 13.10 40.73 59.60
C GLY A 132 14.35 39.87 59.81
N GLN A 133 14.19 38.56 60.02
CA GLN A 133 15.27 37.59 60.08
C GLN A 133 15.24 36.71 58.82
N GLY A 134 15.50 37.33 57.67
CA GLY A 134 15.74 36.58 56.43
C GLY A 134 17.16 35.99 56.44
N PRO A 135 17.36 34.73 55.99
CA PRO A 135 18.70 34.17 55.86
C PRO A 135 19.49 34.97 54.81
N SER A 136 20.70 35.39 55.17
CA SER A 136 21.65 36.02 54.24
C SER A 136 21.95 35.08 53.08
N GLY A 137 21.88 35.60 51.86
CA GLY A 137 21.99 34.85 50.62
C GLY A 137 23.10 33.80 50.60
N GLN A 138 22.69 32.54 50.72
CA GLN A 138 23.29 31.43 50.02
C GLN A 138 22.15 30.74 49.28
N GLU A 139 22.18 30.84 47.95
CA GLU A 139 21.41 29.96 47.07
C GLU A 139 21.83 28.52 47.38
N SER A 140 21.14 27.87 48.30
CA SER A 140 21.11 26.42 48.33
C SER A 140 20.39 26.00 47.05
N LYS A 141 21.17 25.66 46.02
CA LYS A 141 20.72 24.86 44.89
C LYS A 141 19.89 23.70 45.44
N GLN A 142 18.57 23.78 45.32
CA GLN A 142 17.76 22.56 45.35
C GLN A 142 18.31 21.70 44.21
N SER A 143 18.84 20.53 44.57
CA SER A 143 19.39 19.57 43.62
C SER A 143 18.30 19.14 42.65
N ASP A 144 18.50 19.46 41.37
CA ASP A 144 17.87 18.77 40.24
C ASP A 144 18.28 17.28 40.26
N SER A 145 17.67 16.47 41.13
CA SER A 145 18.02 15.05 41.27
C SER A 145 17.26 14.12 40.31
N GLN A 146 16.34 14.64 39.50
CA GLN A 146 15.66 13.87 38.45
C GLN A 146 16.53 13.61 37.21
N PRO A 147 17.19 14.60 36.58
CA PRO A 147 18.03 14.34 35.40
C PRO A 147 19.23 13.46 35.72
N ASP A 148 19.81 13.59 36.91
CA ASP A 148 20.96 12.78 37.35
C ASP A 148 20.62 11.29 37.53
N ARG A 149 19.38 10.98 37.96
CA ARG A 149 18.96 9.59 38.17
C ARG A 149 18.71 8.88 36.84
N GLU A 150 18.08 9.55 35.87
CA GLU A 150 17.88 9.01 34.52
C GLU A 150 19.22 8.85 33.78
N ASN A 151 20.13 9.82 33.91
CA ASN A 151 21.49 9.75 33.37
C ASN A 151 22.33 8.65 34.01
N ALA A 152 22.20 8.43 35.32
CA ALA A 152 22.86 7.33 36.03
C ALA A 152 22.35 5.96 35.56
N VAL A 153 21.03 5.82 35.33
CA VAL A 153 20.42 4.60 34.79
C VAL A 153 20.90 4.31 33.36
N LEU A 154 21.02 5.35 32.51
CA LEU A 154 21.55 5.19 31.15
C LEU A 154 23.04 4.81 31.16
N LYS A 155 23.87 5.42 32.03
CA LYS A 155 25.28 5.05 32.20
C LYS A 155 25.45 3.62 32.69
N ALA A 156 24.66 3.19 33.68
CA ALA A 156 24.66 1.81 34.16
C ALA A 156 24.29 0.81 33.06
N LYS A 157 23.32 1.15 32.19
CA LYS A 157 22.99 0.34 31.02
C LYS A 157 24.12 0.31 29.98
N VAL A 158 24.80 1.43 29.70
CA VAL A 158 26.00 1.44 28.82
C VAL A 158 27.11 0.56 29.39
N GLU A 159 27.35 0.60 30.69
CA GLU A 159 28.33 -0.25 31.37
C GLU A 159 27.94 -1.73 31.33
N GLU A 160 26.66 -2.04 31.50
CA GLU A 160 26.11 -3.39 31.34
C GLU A 160 26.28 -3.91 29.92
N PHE A 161 25.98 -3.12 28.89
CA PHE A 161 26.24 -3.52 27.50
C PHE A 161 27.73 -3.72 27.26
N ASN A 162 28.60 -2.82 27.72
CA ASN A 162 30.06 -3.00 27.61
C ASN A 162 30.56 -4.23 28.37
N ARG A 163 29.93 -4.62 29.48
CA ARG A 163 30.23 -5.85 30.21
C ARG A 163 29.79 -7.07 29.39
N LYS A 164 28.53 -7.13 28.95
CA LYS A 164 28.00 -8.25 28.18
C LYS A 164 28.70 -8.45 26.83
N VAL A 165 29.09 -7.36 26.16
CA VAL A 165 29.90 -7.37 24.95
C VAL A 165 31.29 -7.98 25.19
N ARG A 166 31.90 -7.69 26.35
CA ARG A 166 33.20 -8.27 26.73
C ARG A 166 33.09 -9.74 27.11
N GLU A 167 31.99 -10.12 27.76
CA GLU A 167 31.70 -11.51 28.15
C GLU A 167 31.36 -12.38 26.94
N ASN A 168 30.61 -11.85 25.98
CA ASN A 168 30.20 -12.55 24.75
C ASN A 168 30.57 -11.77 23.48
N PRO A 169 31.86 -11.68 23.09
CA PRO A 169 32.29 -10.91 21.92
C PRO A 169 31.74 -11.42 20.58
N ARG A 170 31.28 -12.68 20.53
CA ARG A 170 30.75 -13.32 19.31
C ARG A 170 29.24 -13.12 19.10
N ASP A 171 28.53 -12.51 20.04
CA ASP A 171 27.08 -12.30 19.93
C ASP A 171 26.76 -11.06 19.09
N ILE A 172 26.40 -11.29 17.81
CA ILE A 172 26.06 -10.25 16.84
C ILE A 172 24.82 -9.44 17.28
N GLN A 173 23.82 -10.08 17.88
CA GLN A 173 22.57 -9.41 18.28
C GLN A 173 22.81 -8.44 19.43
N LEU A 174 23.70 -8.81 20.34
CA LEU A 174 24.09 -7.97 21.46
C LEU A 174 24.85 -6.71 21.01
N TRP A 175 25.76 -6.85 20.03
CA TRP A 175 26.42 -5.71 19.41
C TRP A 175 25.43 -4.79 18.67
N MET A 176 24.47 -5.35 17.92
CA MET A 176 23.44 -4.58 17.23
C MET A 176 22.50 -3.86 18.20
N ALA A 177 22.11 -4.52 19.30
CA ALA A 177 21.32 -3.90 20.36
C ALA A 177 22.08 -2.76 21.05
N PHE A 178 23.40 -2.90 21.23
CA PHE A 178 24.23 -1.84 21.79
C PHE A 178 24.31 -0.62 20.87
N VAL A 179 24.39 -0.83 19.55
CA VAL A 179 24.32 0.25 18.55
C VAL A 179 22.95 0.94 18.56
N ALA A 180 21.86 0.17 18.63
CA ALA A 180 20.49 0.71 18.70
C ALA A 180 20.23 1.47 20.02
N PHE A 181 20.81 1.02 21.12
CA PHE A 181 20.70 1.69 22.42
C PHE A 181 21.31 3.10 22.39
N GLN A 182 22.33 3.36 21.57
CA GLN A 182 22.87 4.72 21.39
C GLN A 182 21.83 5.69 20.79
N ASP A 183 20.84 5.23 20.03
CA ASP A 183 19.73 6.06 19.54
C ASP A 183 18.70 6.39 20.62
N GLU A 184 18.56 5.53 21.63
CA GLU A 184 17.67 5.75 22.78
C GLU A 184 18.26 6.77 23.75
N VAL A 185 19.59 6.72 23.94
CA VAL A 185 20.37 7.72 24.69
C VAL A 185 20.20 9.13 24.10
N MET A 186 19.93 9.24 22.79
CA MET A 186 19.67 10.51 22.09
C MET A 186 18.28 11.11 22.36
N LYS A 187 17.26 10.29 22.64
CA LYS A 187 15.89 10.77 22.90
C LYS A 187 15.71 11.35 24.30
N SER A 188 16.66 11.07 25.20
CA SER A 188 16.66 11.54 26.58
C SER A 188 17.35 12.91 26.68
N PRO A 189 16.82 13.89 27.43
CA PRO A 189 17.50 15.17 27.61
C PRO A 189 18.76 14.97 28.48
N GLY A 190 19.95 15.06 27.88
CA GLY A 190 21.13 15.50 28.64
C GLY A 190 22.24 14.49 28.94
N LEU A 191 22.75 13.73 27.97
CA LEU A 191 24.09 13.11 28.11
C LEU A 191 25.23 13.92 27.44
N TYR A 192 24.91 14.79 26.47
CA TYR A 192 25.88 15.60 25.71
C TYR A 192 25.46 17.06 25.49
N ALA A 193 24.44 17.54 26.23
CA ALA A 193 23.98 18.91 26.12
C ALA A 193 24.95 19.85 26.85
N ILE A 194 25.93 20.38 26.12
CA ILE A 194 26.71 21.55 26.56
C ILE A 194 25.91 22.78 26.15
N GLU A 195 25.50 23.58 27.14
CA GLU A 195 24.63 24.76 27.05
C GLU A 195 24.97 25.72 25.88
N ASP A 196 23.91 26.22 25.22
CA ASP A 196 23.77 27.31 24.22
C ASP A 196 24.16 27.13 22.73
N GLY A 197 23.16 26.93 21.85
CA GLY A 197 23.27 27.05 20.37
C GLY A 197 22.58 25.93 19.58
N GLU A 198 21.27 26.03 19.34
CA GLU A 198 20.38 24.87 19.11
C GLU A 198 20.47 24.11 17.75
N GLN A 199 21.02 24.67 16.68
CA GLN A 199 21.04 23.98 15.36
C GLN A 199 22.40 23.40 14.94
N GLU A 200 23.50 24.12 15.13
CA GLU A 200 24.83 23.58 14.82
C GLU A 200 25.28 22.52 15.84
N LYS A 201 24.85 22.63 17.10
CA LYS A 201 25.20 21.68 18.15
C LYS A 201 24.52 20.33 17.95
N ARG A 202 23.27 20.30 17.48
CA ARG A 202 22.59 19.04 17.09
C ARG A 202 23.36 18.29 16.00
N LYS A 203 23.89 19.01 15.00
CA LYS A 203 24.72 18.39 13.95
C LYS A 203 26.04 17.84 14.51
N LYS A 204 26.71 18.56 15.41
CA LYS A 204 27.94 18.10 16.09
C LYS A 204 27.70 16.91 17.03
N SER A 205 26.60 16.90 17.79
CA SER A 205 26.24 15.78 18.66
C SER A 205 25.85 14.54 17.87
N LEU A 206 25.14 14.68 16.74
CA LEU A 206 24.84 13.58 15.83
C LEU A 206 26.12 12.98 15.24
N LYS A 207 27.05 13.84 14.77
CA LYS A 207 28.35 13.42 14.26
C LYS A 207 29.14 12.60 15.28
N LEU A 208 29.23 13.08 16.52
CA LEU A 208 29.91 12.39 17.62
C LEU A 208 29.28 11.02 17.95
N ILE A 209 27.96 10.90 17.89
CA ILE A 209 27.25 9.64 18.18
C ILE A 209 27.50 8.63 17.08
N LEU A 210 27.44 9.05 15.84
CA LEU A 210 27.71 8.20 14.70
C LEU A 210 29.18 7.73 14.67
N GLU A 211 30.12 8.59 15.03
CA GLU A 211 31.53 8.22 15.26
C GLU A 211 31.66 7.16 16.36
N LYS A 212 30.91 7.30 17.47
CA LYS A 212 30.86 6.29 18.55
C LYS A 212 30.25 4.97 18.07
N LYS A 213 29.16 5.00 17.31
CA LYS A 213 28.55 3.80 16.73
C LYS A 213 29.49 3.11 15.75
N LEU A 214 30.22 3.88 14.94
CA LEU A 214 31.23 3.37 14.03
C LEU A 214 32.35 2.68 14.81
N ALA A 215 32.87 3.29 15.88
CA ALA A 215 33.89 2.68 16.74
C ALA A 215 33.40 1.39 17.41
N ILE A 216 32.14 1.33 17.84
CA ILE A 216 31.52 0.11 18.39
C ILE A 216 31.45 -0.98 17.32
N LEU A 217 31.01 -0.64 16.10
CA LEU A 217 30.93 -1.59 15.00
C LEU A 217 32.30 -2.06 14.52
N GLU A 218 33.32 -1.20 14.52
CA GLU A 218 34.69 -1.61 14.17
C GLU A 218 35.23 -2.65 15.16
N ARG A 219 35.04 -2.43 16.47
CA ARG A 219 35.36 -3.43 17.49
C ARG A 219 34.56 -4.71 17.33
N ALA A 220 33.28 -4.61 16.96
CA ALA A 220 32.44 -5.77 16.70
C ALA A 220 32.91 -6.58 15.47
N ILE A 221 33.34 -5.90 14.40
CA ILE A 221 33.85 -6.51 13.16
C ILE A 221 35.23 -7.15 13.40
N GLU A 222 36.11 -6.51 14.18
CA GLU A 222 37.39 -7.11 14.59
C GLU A 222 37.18 -8.45 15.31
N SER A 223 36.13 -8.52 16.13
CA SER A 223 35.77 -9.71 16.91
C SER A 223 34.98 -10.75 16.09
N ASN A 224 34.32 -10.33 15.00
CA ASN A 224 33.43 -11.14 14.16
C ASN A 224 33.66 -10.88 12.65
N GLN A 225 34.85 -11.22 12.15
CA GLN A 225 35.30 -10.86 10.79
C GLN A 225 34.43 -11.45 9.67
N SER A 226 33.72 -12.56 9.93
CA SER A 226 32.83 -13.23 8.97
C SER A 226 31.39 -12.71 8.97
N SER A 227 31.00 -11.84 9.91
CA SER A 227 29.64 -11.32 10.00
C SER A 227 29.35 -10.29 8.91
N VAL A 228 28.39 -10.60 8.03
CA VAL A 228 27.91 -9.69 6.98
C VAL A 228 27.03 -8.58 7.59
N ASP A 229 26.23 -8.89 8.60
CA ASP A 229 25.28 -7.95 9.20
C ASP A 229 25.96 -6.76 9.89
N LEU A 230 27.07 -7.00 10.60
CA LEU A 230 27.84 -5.92 11.25
C LEU A 230 28.51 -5.02 10.22
N LYS A 231 29.03 -5.59 9.12
CA LYS A 231 29.61 -4.81 8.02
C LYS A 231 28.54 -4.02 7.27
N LEU A 232 27.34 -4.57 7.08
CA LEU A 232 26.20 -3.85 6.51
C LEU A 232 25.73 -2.70 7.41
N ALA A 233 25.69 -2.92 8.73
CA ALA A 233 25.40 -1.86 9.69
C ALA A 233 26.45 -0.74 9.63
N LYS A 234 27.74 -1.09 9.48
CA LYS A 234 28.82 -0.12 9.27
C LYS A 234 28.59 0.68 7.99
N LEU A 235 28.32 0.02 6.87
CA LEU A 235 28.07 0.69 5.59
C LEU A 235 26.86 1.64 5.65
N LYS A 236 25.78 1.24 6.35
CA LYS A 236 24.60 2.08 6.59
C LYS A 236 24.88 3.32 7.45
N LEU A 237 25.88 3.28 8.34
CA LEU A 237 26.31 4.47 9.08
C LEU A 237 27.26 5.34 8.25
N CYS A 238 28.14 4.70 7.48
CA CYS A 238 29.13 5.38 6.65
C CYS A 238 28.49 6.20 5.50
N THR A 239 27.25 5.92 5.09
CA THR A 239 26.50 6.76 4.12
C THR A 239 26.41 8.23 4.55
N GLU A 240 26.38 8.52 5.85
CA GLU A 240 26.27 9.88 6.36
C GLU A 240 27.63 10.62 6.41
N PHE A 241 28.75 9.89 6.31
CA PHE A 241 30.12 10.42 6.49
C PHE A 241 30.95 10.41 5.23
N TRP A 242 30.81 9.37 4.43
CA TRP A 242 31.71 9.05 3.35
C TRP A 242 31.15 9.55 2.02
N GLU A 243 32.06 10.01 1.16
CA GLU A 243 31.70 10.37 -0.20
C GLU A 243 31.20 9.13 -0.97
N PRO A 244 30.13 9.26 -1.78
CA PRO A 244 29.53 8.14 -2.53
C PRO A 244 30.53 7.21 -3.25
N PRO A 245 31.58 7.69 -3.95
CA PRO A 245 32.52 6.79 -4.62
C PRO A 245 33.35 5.93 -3.67
N THR A 246 33.65 6.42 -2.46
CA THR A 246 34.39 5.63 -1.47
C THR A 246 33.52 4.52 -0.88
N LEU A 247 32.25 4.82 -0.65
CA LEU A 247 31.28 3.86 -0.17
C LEU A 247 31.02 2.75 -1.20
N VAL A 248 30.87 3.11 -2.49
CA VAL A 248 30.74 2.14 -3.59
C VAL A 248 31.94 1.17 -3.63
N LYS A 249 33.17 1.65 -3.41
CA LYS A 249 34.36 0.77 -3.37
C LYS A 249 34.31 -0.23 -2.22
N GLU A 250 33.87 0.19 -1.03
CA GLU A 250 33.73 -0.71 0.12
C GLU A 250 32.60 -1.73 -0.07
N TRP A 251 31.50 -1.34 -0.70
CA TRP A 251 30.46 -2.28 -1.12
C TRP A 251 30.99 -3.31 -2.12
N GLN A 252 31.75 -2.88 -3.14
CA GLN A 252 32.36 -3.77 -4.13
C GLN A 252 33.32 -4.78 -3.49
N LYS A 253 34.15 -4.35 -2.52
CA LYS A 253 35.00 -5.24 -1.74
C LYS A 253 34.17 -6.29 -0.99
N LEU A 254 33.08 -5.86 -0.36
CA LEU A 254 32.25 -6.76 0.44
C LEU A 254 31.49 -7.79 -0.41
N ILE A 255 31.07 -7.41 -1.62
CA ILE A 255 30.46 -8.31 -2.60
C ILE A 255 31.49 -9.29 -3.17
N PHE A 256 32.70 -8.81 -3.45
CA PHE A 256 33.79 -9.68 -3.89
C PHE A 256 34.12 -10.77 -2.86
N LEU A 257 34.02 -10.45 -1.56
CA LEU A 257 34.21 -11.41 -0.47
C LEU A 257 33.04 -12.39 -0.28
N HIS A 258 31.82 -12.01 -0.67
CA HIS A 258 30.62 -12.84 -0.52
C HIS A 258 29.74 -12.83 -1.78
N PRO A 259 30.22 -13.33 -2.94
CA PRO A 259 29.46 -13.27 -4.20
C PRO A 259 28.17 -14.09 -4.19
N ASN A 260 28.10 -15.13 -3.35
CA ASN A 260 26.97 -16.05 -3.23
C ASN A 260 25.81 -15.52 -2.35
N ASN A 261 25.98 -14.38 -1.67
CA ASN A 261 24.95 -13.81 -0.81
C ASN A 261 24.00 -12.90 -1.61
N THR A 262 22.80 -13.39 -1.91
CA THR A 262 21.80 -12.68 -2.71
C THR A 262 21.17 -11.48 -2.00
N ALA A 263 20.95 -11.58 -0.68
CA ALA A 263 20.43 -10.47 0.12
C ALA A 263 21.40 -9.28 0.18
N LEU A 264 22.70 -9.58 0.14
CA LEU A 264 23.75 -8.57 0.06
C LEU A 264 23.74 -7.83 -1.29
N TRP A 265 23.68 -8.58 -2.40
CA TRP A 265 23.52 -8.01 -3.73
C TRP A 265 22.30 -7.10 -3.82
N GLN A 266 21.17 -7.54 -3.26
CA GLN A 266 19.96 -6.75 -3.25
C GLN A 266 20.14 -5.40 -2.51
N LYS A 267 20.77 -5.41 -1.32
CA LYS A 267 21.06 -4.16 -0.57
C LYS A 267 22.02 -3.25 -1.33
N TYR A 268 23.00 -3.81 -2.03
CA TYR A 268 23.95 -3.03 -2.83
C TYR A 268 23.30 -2.40 -4.07
N LEU A 269 22.50 -3.16 -4.82
CA LEU A 269 21.75 -2.67 -5.97
C LEU A 269 20.86 -1.51 -5.55
N LEU A 270 20.12 -1.70 -4.45
CA LEU A 270 19.26 -0.69 -3.87
C LEU A 270 20.02 0.58 -3.43
N PHE A 271 21.19 0.41 -2.81
CA PHE A 271 22.08 1.53 -2.45
C PHE A 271 22.52 2.32 -3.69
N CYS A 272 23.00 1.64 -4.73
CA CYS A 272 23.45 2.30 -5.97
C CYS A 272 22.30 2.99 -6.70
N GLN A 273 21.13 2.35 -6.73
CA GLN A 273 19.92 2.86 -7.36
C GLN A 273 19.36 4.08 -6.61
N SER A 274 19.54 4.17 -5.29
CA SER A 274 19.08 5.30 -4.49
C SER A 274 20.07 6.49 -4.48
N GLN A 275 21.30 6.34 -4.97
CA GLN A 275 22.33 7.38 -4.86
C GLN A 275 22.31 8.36 -6.06
N PHE A 276 21.53 9.44 -5.97
CA PHE A 276 21.32 10.42 -7.06
C PHE A 276 22.60 10.93 -7.75
N SER A 277 23.67 11.20 -6.99
CA SER A 277 24.91 11.79 -7.54
C SER A 277 25.70 10.86 -8.46
N THR A 278 25.60 9.55 -8.27
CA THR A 278 26.36 8.56 -9.05
C THR A 278 25.47 7.67 -9.92
N PHE A 279 24.17 7.98 -9.92
CA PHE A 279 23.12 7.24 -10.61
C PHE A 279 23.09 7.61 -12.09
N SER A 280 23.03 6.58 -12.93
CA SER A 280 22.61 6.63 -14.33
C SER A 280 21.95 5.30 -14.68
N ILE A 281 21.03 5.29 -15.63
CA ILE A 281 20.25 4.08 -15.93
C ILE A 281 21.11 2.98 -16.52
N SER A 282 22.00 3.31 -17.46
CA SER A 282 22.96 2.38 -18.07
C SER A 282 23.83 1.70 -17.01
N LYS A 283 24.33 2.45 -16.03
CA LYS A 283 25.19 1.92 -14.97
C LYS A 283 24.46 0.95 -14.06
N ILE A 284 23.23 1.28 -13.66
CA ILE A 284 22.42 0.40 -12.81
C ILE A 284 21.95 -0.83 -13.57
N HIS A 285 21.53 -0.69 -14.83
CA HIS A 285 21.19 -1.80 -15.71
C HIS A 285 22.35 -2.78 -15.88
N ASN A 286 23.55 -2.27 -16.19
CA ASN A 286 24.77 -3.08 -16.25
C ASN A 286 25.14 -3.72 -14.91
N LEU A 287 24.81 -3.08 -13.78
CA LEU A 287 25.04 -3.63 -12.47
C LEU A 287 24.11 -4.82 -12.15
N TYR A 288 22.84 -4.75 -12.57
CA TYR A 288 21.92 -5.89 -12.55
C TYR A 288 22.45 -7.04 -13.40
N GLY A 289 22.87 -6.79 -14.64
CA GLY A 289 23.48 -7.80 -15.51
C GLY A 289 24.70 -8.47 -14.88
N LYS A 290 25.63 -7.69 -14.33
CA LYS A 290 26.80 -8.22 -13.60
C LYS A 290 26.41 -9.07 -12.40
N CYS A 291 25.42 -8.62 -11.63
CA CYS A 291 24.89 -9.36 -10.48
C CYS A 291 24.32 -10.72 -10.91
N LEU A 292 23.41 -10.73 -11.90
CA LEU A 292 22.76 -11.94 -12.40
C LEU A 292 23.77 -12.90 -13.02
N SER A 293 24.69 -12.41 -13.86
CA SER A 293 25.77 -13.22 -14.44
C SER A 293 26.68 -13.86 -13.39
N THR A 294 27.05 -13.11 -12.33
CA THR A 294 27.86 -13.64 -11.23
C THR A 294 27.11 -14.71 -10.45
N LEU A 295 25.83 -14.50 -10.14
CA LEU A 295 25.00 -15.48 -9.43
C LEU A 295 24.72 -16.73 -10.28
N SER A 296 24.54 -16.59 -11.59
CA SER A 296 24.46 -17.71 -12.53
C SER A 296 25.75 -18.54 -12.52
N ALA A 297 26.92 -17.90 -12.50
CA ALA A 297 28.21 -18.60 -12.40
C ALA A 297 28.40 -19.33 -11.05
N VAL A 298 27.86 -18.79 -9.95
CA VAL A 298 27.79 -19.46 -8.65
C VAL A 298 26.85 -20.67 -8.71
N GLN A 299 25.67 -20.52 -9.32
CA GLN A 299 24.66 -21.58 -9.43
C GLN A 299 25.14 -22.74 -10.31
N ASP A 300 25.85 -22.45 -11.40
CA ASP A 300 26.45 -23.44 -12.29
C ASP A 300 27.68 -24.13 -11.69
N GLY A 301 28.13 -23.74 -10.49
CA GLY A 301 29.31 -24.30 -9.84
C GLY A 301 30.65 -23.89 -10.48
N SER A 302 30.64 -22.87 -11.36
CA SER A 302 31.86 -22.34 -11.99
C SER A 302 32.76 -21.63 -10.96
N ILE A 303 32.17 -21.08 -9.89
CA ILE A 303 32.90 -20.47 -8.78
C ILE A 303 33.05 -21.49 -7.64
N LEU A 304 34.16 -22.23 -7.65
CA LEU A 304 34.43 -23.31 -6.68
C LEU A 304 34.60 -22.82 -5.23
N SER A 305 34.93 -21.54 -5.03
CA SER A 305 35.21 -20.98 -3.71
C SER A 305 33.96 -20.66 -2.89
N HIS A 306 32.79 -20.50 -3.54
CA HIS A 306 31.56 -20.06 -2.89
C HIS A 306 30.37 -20.85 -3.47
N PRO A 307 29.91 -21.93 -2.81
CA PRO A 307 28.76 -22.69 -3.28
C PRO A 307 27.48 -21.86 -3.20
N ALA A 308 26.51 -22.20 -4.05
CA ALA A 308 25.18 -21.60 -4.05
C ALA A 308 24.47 -21.84 -2.71
N LEU A 309 23.81 -20.81 -2.19
CA LEU A 309 23.01 -20.87 -0.97
C LEU A 309 21.60 -21.40 -1.30
N PRO A 310 20.88 -21.98 -0.33
CA PRO A 310 19.47 -22.34 -0.53
C PRO A 310 18.65 -21.09 -0.89
N GLY A 311 17.77 -21.18 -1.87
CA GLY A 311 16.95 -20.04 -2.33
C GLY A 311 17.64 -19.11 -3.35
N THR A 312 18.82 -19.50 -3.89
CA THR A 312 19.56 -18.64 -4.84
C THR A 312 18.78 -18.42 -6.14
N GLU A 313 18.12 -19.45 -6.67
CA GLU A 313 17.34 -19.37 -7.91
C GLU A 313 16.13 -18.43 -7.78
N GLU A 314 15.38 -18.55 -6.67
CA GLU A 314 14.24 -17.68 -6.34
C GLU A 314 14.68 -16.23 -6.18
N ALA A 315 15.83 -16.00 -5.53
CA ALA A 315 16.39 -14.67 -5.35
C ALA A 315 16.90 -14.07 -6.68
N MET A 316 17.52 -14.88 -7.56
CA MET A 316 17.89 -14.45 -8.91
C MET A 316 16.67 -14.05 -9.73
N PHE A 317 15.60 -14.84 -9.67
CA PHE A 317 14.33 -14.50 -10.31
C PHE A 317 13.73 -13.21 -9.75
N ALA A 318 13.76 -13.00 -8.43
CA ALA A 318 13.32 -11.74 -7.82
C ALA A 318 14.15 -10.53 -8.28
N LEU A 319 15.47 -10.68 -8.43
CA LEU A 319 16.37 -9.64 -8.93
C LEU A 319 16.11 -9.32 -10.42
N PHE A 320 15.84 -10.35 -11.23
CA PHE A 320 15.42 -10.18 -12.63
C PHE A 320 14.12 -9.38 -12.72
N LEU A 321 13.11 -9.71 -11.92
CA LEU A 321 11.87 -8.93 -11.87
C LEU A 321 12.10 -7.49 -11.40
N GLN A 322 12.99 -7.28 -10.43
CA GLN A 322 13.37 -5.94 -9.97
C GLN A 322 14.01 -5.12 -11.11
N GLN A 323 14.87 -5.72 -11.94
CA GLN A 323 15.45 -5.08 -13.12
C GLN A 323 14.39 -4.70 -14.16
N CYS A 324 13.45 -5.62 -14.46
CA CYS A 324 12.35 -5.34 -15.39
C CYS A 324 11.48 -4.17 -14.91
N HIS A 325 11.13 -4.13 -13.61
CA HIS A 325 10.36 -3.02 -13.04
C HIS A 325 11.17 -1.72 -12.99
N PHE A 326 12.48 -1.77 -12.72
CA PHE A 326 13.38 -0.62 -12.80
C PHE A 326 13.37 0.01 -14.19
N LEU A 327 13.56 -0.79 -15.25
CA LEU A 327 13.55 -0.32 -16.64
C LEU A 327 12.18 0.26 -17.02
N ARG A 328 11.08 -0.39 -16.64
CA ARG A 328 9.72 0.14 -16.83
C ARG A 328 9.55 1.50 -16.16
N GLN A 329 9.95 1.63 -14.90
CA GLN A 329 9.82 2.89 -14.14
C GLN A 329 10.70 4.01 -14.70
N ALA A 330 11.84 3.66 -15.30
CA ALA A 330 12.71 4.59 -16.02
C ALA A 330 12.16 5.00 -17.41
N GLY A 331 11.10 4.32 -17.88
CA GLY A 331 10.49 4.51 -19.20
C GLY A 331 11.11 3.66 -20.31
N HIS A 332 12.14 2.86 -20.03
CA HIS A 332 12.76 1.92 -20.97
C HIS A 332 11.96 0.61 -21.06
N SER A 333 10.65 0.73 -21.34
CA SER A 333 9.72 -0.39 -21.43
C SER A 333 10.14 -1.42 -22.48
N GLU A 334 10.79 -0.96 -23.56
CA GLU A 334 11.19 -1.78 -24.72
C GLU A 334 12.20 -2.85 -24.30
N LYS A 335 13.18 -2.41 -23.49
CA LYS A 335 14.21 -3.26 -22.91
C LYS A 335 13.60 -4.23 -21.89
N ALA A 336 12.66 -3.76 -21.07
CA ALA A 336 12.00 -4.60 -20.07
C ALA A 336 11.14 -5.71 -20.71
N VAL A 337 10.39 -5.40 -21.77
CA VAL A 337 9.62 -6.40 -22.53
C VAL A 337 10.55 -7.36 -23.26
N SER A 338 11.63 -6.86 -23.85
CA SER A 338 12.66 -7.68 -24.48
C SER A 338 13.31 -8.66 -23.51
N LEU A 339 13.58 -8.26 -22.27
CA LEU A 339 14.07 -9.17 -21.22
C LEU A 339 13.09 -10.31 -20.94
N PHE A 340 11.78 -10.02 -20.86
CA PHE A 340 10.77 -11.07 -20.70
C PHE A 340 10.67 -11.98 -21.93
N GLN A 341 10.63 -11.42 -23.15
CA GLN A 341 10.62 -12.19 -24.39
C GLN A 341 11.83 -13.14 -24.46
N ALA A 342 13.03 -12.61 -24.22
CA ALA A 342 14.27 -13.38 -24.21
C ALA A 342 14.25 -14.48 -23.13
N MET A 343 13.79 -14.18 -21.92
CA MET A 343 13.68 -15.17 -20.86
C MET A 343 12.66 -16.28 -21.16
N VAL A 344 11.55 -15.97 -21.82
CA VAL A 344 10.57 -16.97 -22.25
C VAL A 344 11.18 -17.92 -23.29
N ASP A 345 11.85 -17.39 -24.32
CA ASP A 345 12.55 -18.21 -25.31
C ASP A 345 13.68 -19.03 -24.70
N PHE A 346 14.53 -18.38 -23.89
CA PHE A 346 15.66 -19.01 -23.23
C PHE A 346 15.23 -20.12 -22.26
N THR A 347 14.03 -20.02 -21.67
CA THR A 347 13.52 -21.01 -20.70
C THR A 347 12.76 -22.15 -21.38
N PHE A 348 11.82 -21.85 -22.28
CA PHE A 348 10.87 -22.83 -22.81
C PHE A 348 11.23 -23.38 -24.19
N PHE A 349 11.91 -22.57 -25.01
CA PHE A 349 12.21 -22.91 -26.39
C PHE A 349 13.72 -23.20 -26.59
N LYS A 350 14.38 -23.71 -25.55
CA LYS A 350 15.81 -24.08 -25.58
C LYS A 350 16.08 -25.35 -26.42
N PRO A 351 17.06 -25.35 -27.35
CA PRO A 351 17.50 -26.53 -28.07
C PRO A 351 18.09 -27.59 -27.14
N ASP A 352 17.88 -28.87 -27.47
CA ASP A 352 18.36 -29.99 -26.65
C ASP A 352 19.90 -30.06 -26.57
N SER A 353 20.61 -29.60 -27.61
CA SER A 353 22.07 -29.58 -27.70
C SER A 353 22.75 -28.66 -26.68
N VAL A 354 22.04 -27.65 -26.15
CA VAL A 354 22.61 -26.60 -25.29
C VAL A 354 22.20 -26.77 -23.81
N LYS A 355 21.29 -27.71 -23.49
CA LYS A 355 20.68 -27.84 -22.15
C LYS A 355 21.68 -28.08 -21.03
N ASP A 356 22.71 -28.87 -21.30
CA ASP A 356 23.69 -29.33 -20.30
C ASP A 356 24.91 -28.40 -20.17
N LEU A 357 25.00 -27.34 -20.99
CA LEU A 357 26.10 -26.39 -20.96
C LEU A 357 25.95 -25.37 -19.81
N PRO A 358 27.04 -24.75 -19.32
CA PRO A 358 26.95 -23.65 -18.35
C PRO A 358 26.17 -22.46 -18.92
N THR A 359 25.44 -21.72 -18.07
CA THR A 359 24.54 -20.62 -18.46
C THR A 359 25.23 -19.61 -19.37
N LYS A 360 26.49 -19.25 -19.09
CA LYS A 360 27.26 -18.33 -19.94
C LYS A 360 27.38 -18.81 -21.39
N VAL A 361 27.69 -20.08 -21.59
CA VAL A 361 27.82 -20.69 -22.92
C VAL A 361 26.44 -20.77 -23.59
N GLN A 362 25.38 -21.06 -22.83
CA GLN A 362 24.01 -21.04 -23.37
C GLN A 362 23.61 -19.67 -23.90
N VAL A 363 24.01 -18.59 -23.21
CA VAL A 363 23.78 -17.19 -23.62
C VAL A 363 24.53 -16.87 -24.91
N GLU A 364 25.78 -17.31 -25.05
CA GLU A 364 26.57 -17.14 -26.28
C GLU A 364 25.94 -17.86 -27.49
N PHE A 365 25.33 -19.04 -27.30
CA PHE A 365 24.57 -19.72 -28.38
C PHE A 365 23.21 -19.08 -28.70
N PHE A 366 22.68 -18.26 -27.78
CA PHE A 366 21.40 -17.60 -27.95
C PHE A 366 21.51 -16.27 -28.71
N GLU A 367 22.66 -15.60 -28.65
CA GLU A 367 22.95 -14.33 -29.34
C GLU A 367 22.63 -14.36 -30.85
N PRO A 368 23.10 -15.35 -31.64
CA PRO A 368 22.79 -15.40 -33.08
C PRO A 368 21.30 -15.53 -33.38
N PHE A 369 20.52 -16.16 -32.48
CA PHE A 369 19.07 -16.24 -32.63
C PHE A 369 18.43 -14.88 -32.37
N TRP A 370 18.87 -14.16 -31.33
CA TRP A 370 18.34 -12.84 -31.02
C TRP A 370 18.56 -11.84 -32.17
N ASP A 371 19.76 -11.90 -32.77
CA ASP A 371 20.18 -11.01 -33.85
C ASP A 371 19.61 -11.40 -35.23
N SER A 372 19.07 -12.61 -35.36
CA SER A 372 18.47 -13.08 -36.63
C SER A 372 17.19 -12.33 -37.04
N GLY A 373 16.58 -11.59 -36.11
CA GLY A 373 15.33 -10.86 -36.33
C GLY A 373 14.10 -11.77 -36.49
N GLU A 374 14.17 -13.02 -36.02
CA GLU A 374 13.00 -13.91 -35.98
C GLU A 374 11.90 -13.40 -35.02
N PRO A 375 10.61 -13.66 -35.31
CA PRO A 375 9.52 -13.23 -34.45
C PRO A 375 9.58 -13.82 -33.04
N ARG A 376 9.41 -12.96 -32.03
CA ARG A 376 9.61 -13.24 -30.60
C ARG A 376 8.29 -13.47 -29.87
N PRO A 377 8.30 -13.99 -28.62
CA PRO A 377 7.09 -14.16 -27.84
C PRO A 377 6.19 -12.91 -27.83
N GLY A 378 4.95 -13.08 -28.29
CA GLY A 378 3.95 -12.00 -28.40
C GLY A 378 3.84 -11.40 -29.80
N GLU A 379 4.83 -11.62 -30.66
CA GLU A 379 4.80 -11.23 -32.07
C GLU A 379 4.11 -12.29 -32.93
N LYS A 380 3.56 -11.86 -34.08
CA LYS A 380 2.85 -12.75 -35.00
C LYS A 380 3.86 -13.74 -35.61
N GLY A 381 3.54 -15.04 -35.52
CA GLY A 381 4.37 -16.09 -36.14
C GLY A 381 5.54 -16.59 -35.29
N ALA A 382 5.66 -16.19 -34.03
CA ALA A 382 6.72 -16.65 -33.13
C ALA A 382 6.72 -18.17 -32.92
N ARG A 383 7.88 -18.80 -33.15
CA ARG A 383 8.09 -20.26 -32.99
C ARG A 383 9.14 -20.62 -31.93
N GLY A 384 9.95 -19.64 -31.54
CA GLY A 384 10.99 -19.74 -30.53
C GLY A 384 12.31 -20.35 -31.01
N TRP A 385 13.32 -20.22 -30.15
CA TRP A 385 14.73 -20.49 -30.45
C TRP A 385 15.01 -21.90 -31.01
N ARG A 386 14.43 -22.95 -30.40
CA ARG A 386 14.61 -24.35 -30.85
C ARG A 386 14.11 -24.58 -32.27
N ALA A 387 13.00 -23.96 -32.66
CA ALA A 387 12.47 -24.12 -34.01
C ALA A 387 13.41 -23.49 -35.05
N TRP A 388 14.00 -22.35 -34.71
CA TRP A 388 14.99 -21.67 -35.55
C TRP A 388 16.27 -22.50 -35.72
N VAL A 389 16.83 -23.09 -34.65
CA VAL A 389 18.03 -23.96 -34.75
C VAL A 389 17.77 -25.14 -35.68
N HIS A 390 16.65 -25.84 -35.49
CA HIS A 390 16.28 -26.97 -36.38
C HIS A 390 16.08 -26.54 -37.83
N GLN A 391 15.68 -25.29 -38.05
CA GLN A 391 15.53 -24.76 -39.39
C GLN A 391 16.88 -24.45 -40.04
N GLN A 392 17.82 -23.84 -39.30
CA GLN A 392 19.19 -23.60 -39.75
C GLN A 392 19.90 -24.93 -40.08
N GLU A 393 19.74 -25.95 -39.24
CA GLU A 393 20.28 -27.30 -39.48
C GLU A 393 19.74 -27.96 -40.76
N ARG A 394 18.50 -27.61 -41.17
CA ARG A 394 17.87 -28.12 -42.40
C ARG A 394 18.20 -27.32 -43.65
N GLY A 395 19.00 -26.25 -43.54
CA GLY A 395 19.42 -25.40 -44.66
C GLY A 395 18.28 -24.62 -45.34
N GLY A 396 17.15 -24.43 -44.65
CA GLY A 396 15.95 -23.83 -45.25
C GLY A 396 15.74 -22.38 -44.81
N TRP A 397 15.73 -21.44 -45.76
CA TRP A 397 15.19 -20.09 -45.54
C TRP A 397 13.67 -20.16 -45.29
N VAL A 398 13.15 -19.45 -44.29
CA VAL A 398 11.69 -19.26 -44.20
C VAL A 398 11.29 -18.38 -45.40
N VAL A 399 10.56 -18.95 -46.36
CA VAL A 399 9.63 -18.14 -47.15
C VAL A 399 8.51 -17.78 -46.19
N VAL A 400 8.52 -16.55 -45.68
CA VAL A 400 7.33 -15.99 -45.02
C VAL A 400 6.28 -15.99 -46.11
N SER A 401 5.24 -16.81 -45.96
CA SER A 401 4.10 -16.77 -46.88
C SER A 401 3.62 -15.31 -46.95
N PRO A 402 3.47 -14.71 -48.14
CA PRO A 402 2.88 -13.39 -48.25
C PRO A 402 1.52 -13.46 -47.57
N ASP A 403 1.28 -12.60 -46.58
CA ASP A 403 -0.01 -12.53 -45.91
C ASP A 403 -1.10 -12.24 -46.98
N GLU A 404 -2.18 -13.03 -46.99
CA GLU A 404 -3.43 -12.63 -47.62
C GLU A 404 -4.03 -11.50 -46.80
N ASP A 405 -4.09 -10.31 -47.40
CA ASP A 405 -4.93 -9.15 -47.08
C ASP A 405 -5.49 -9.10 -45.65
N GLY A 406 -4.65 -8.66 -44.72
CA GLY A 406 -5.14 -7.96 -43.53
C GLY A 406 -5.02 -6.47 -43.79
N ASP A 407 -6.14 -5.78 -44.00
CA ASP A 407 -6.20 -4.31 -43.98
C ASP A 407 -5.53 -3.81 -42.68
N GLU A 408 -4.28 -3.40 -42.76
CA GLU A 408 -3.66 -2.55 -41.74
C GLU A 408 -4.36 -1.19 -41.87
N PRO A 409 -5.10 -0.73 -40.84
CA PRO A 409 -5.61 0.62 -40.87
C PRO A 409 -4.41 1.56 -40.88
N GLU A 410 -4.47 2.55 -41.77
CA GLU A 410 -3.62 3.73 -41.75
C GLU A 410 -3.41 4.15 -40.29
N GLU A 411 -2.15 4.33 -39.89
CA GLU A 411 -1.83 4.99 -38.63
C GLU A 411 -2.60 6.32 -38.67
N GLU A 412 -3.62 6.46 -37.82
CA GLU A 412 -4.15 7.78 -37.52
C GLU A 412 -2.99 8.51 -36.83
N GLU A 413 -2.15 9.16 -37.65
CA GLU A 413 -1.28 10.25 -37.24
C GLU A 413 -2.18 11.17 -36.42
N GLN A 414 -2.01 11.12 -35.11
CA GLN A 414 -2.88 11.87 -34.25
C GLN A 414 -2.44 13.31 -34.40
N GLU A 415 -3.22 14.06 -35.19
CA GLU A 415 -3.18 15.52 -35.24
C GLU A 415 -3.00 16.02 -33.80
N MET A 416 -1.92 16.76 -33.59
CA MET A 416 -1.54 17.36 -32.32
C MET A 416 -2.78 17.93 -31.61
N SER A 417 -2.93 17.59 -30.32
CA SER A 417 -3.95 18.20 -29.46
C SER A 417 -3.91 19.73 -29.60
N ASP A 418 -5.08 20.38 -29.65
CA ASP A 418 -5.28 21.85 -29.63
C ASP A 418 -3.97 22.64 -29.39
N LYS A 419 -3.34 23.14 -30.48
CA LYS A 419 -2.09 23.94 -30.44
C LYS A 419 -2.20 25.21 -29.56
N THR A 420 -3.39 25.51 -29.07
CA THR A 420 -3.70 26.59 -28.12
C THR A 420 -3.33 26.28 -26.67
N LEU A 421 -3.01 25.03 -26.33
CA LEU A 421 -2.63 24.61 -24.98
C LEU A 421 -1.19 25.02 -24.62
N PRO A 422 -0.86 25.22 -23.33
CA PRO A 422 0.51 25.49 -22.90
C PRO A 422 1.49 24.37 -23.31
N ARG A 423 2.72 24.75 -23.72
CA ARG A 423 3.80 23.83 -24.17
C ARG A 423 3.96 22.59 -23.29
N TRP A 424 4.02 22.75 -21.97
CA TRP A 424 4.19 21.64 -21.02
C TRP A 424 3.04 20.62 -21.06
N ARG A 425 1.80 21.05 -21.34
CA ARG A 425 0.64 20.15 -21.45
C ARG A 425 0.69 19.33 -22.73
N ILE A 426 1.05 19.98 -23.83
CA ILE A 426 1.21 19.33 -25.14
C ILE A 426 2.31 18.27 -25.02
N TRP A 427 3.47 18.65 -24.48
CA TRP A 427 4.57 17.73 -24.22
C TRP A 427 4.13 16.53 -23.36
N LEU A 428 3.51 16.77 -22.19
CA LEU A 428 3.04 15.70 -21.32
C LEU A 428 2.04 14.77 -21.99
N ALA A 429 1.11 15.31 -22.78
CA ALA A 429 0.11 14.51 -23.47
C ALA A 429 0.75 13.64 -24.56
N ALA A 430 1.67 14.21 -25.34
CA ALA A 430 2.42 13.50 -26.37
C ALA A 430 3.35 12.44 -25.78
N GLU A 431 4.09 12.76 -24.71
CA GLU A 431 4.97 11.81 -24.01
C GLU A 431 4.19 10.61 -23.45
N ARG A 432 3.04 10.85 -22.81
CA ARG A 432 2.15 9.78 -22.32
C ARG A 432 1.53 8.96 -23.47
N SER A 433 1.20 9.60 -24.60
CA SER A 433 0.68 8.92 -25.78
C SER A 433 1.73 8.02 -26.43
N ARG A 434 2.96 8.52 -26.60
CA ARG A 434 4.09 7.73 -27.12
C ARG A 434 4.44 6.58 -26.19
N ASP A 435 4.39 6.77 -24.87
CA ASP A 435 4.58 5.67 -23.92
C ASP A 435 3.53 4.56 -24.07
N GLN A 436 2.27 4.93 -24.33
CA GLN A 436 1.18 3.98 -24.56
C GLN A 436 1.32 3.16 -25.85
N ARG A 437 1.95 3.70 -26.89
CA ARG A 437 2.05 3.05 -28.22
C ARG A 437 3.40 2.34 -28.41
N HIS A 438 4.48 3.00 -28.01
CA HIS A 438 5.86 2.61 -28.33
C HIS A 438 6.53 1.86 -27.18
N TRP A 439 5.78 1.07 -26.41
CA TRP A 439 6.32 0.23 -25.33
C TRP A 439 6.82 -1.16 -25.78
N ARG A 440 6.71 -1.44 -27.08
CA ARG A 440 7.29 -2.63 -27.72
C ARG A 440 8.61 -2.25 -28.42
N PRO A 441 9.60 -3.17 -28.42
CA PRO A 441 10.81 -2.99 -29.21
C PRO A 441 10.45 -2.82 -30.69
N TRP A 442 11.09 -1.85 -31.35
CA TRP A 442 10.89 -1.62 -32.78
C TRP A 442 11.66 -2.67 -33.58
N ARG A 443 11.06 -3.13 -34.68
CA ARG A 443 11.67 -4.06 -35.62
C ARG A 443 11.35 -3.64 -37.05
N PRO A 444 12.29 -3.82 -37.99
CA PRO A 444 12.05 -3.52 -39.39
C PRO A 444 10.99 -4.48 -39.95
N ASP A 445 9.96 -3.92 -40.57
CA ASP A 445 8.94 -4.72 -41.25
C ASP A 445 9.44 -5.19 -42.61
N ARG A 446 9.66 -6.51 -42.73
CA ARG A 446 10.07 -7.16 -43.98
C ARG A 446 9.04 -7.03 -45.09
N THR A 447 7.75 -6.86 -44.75
CA THR A 447 6.67 -6.67 -45.73
C THR A 447 6.70 -5.27 -46.34
N LYS A 448 7.07 -4.26 -45.54
CA LYS A 448 7.22 -2.85 -45.96
C LYS A 448 8.61 -2.51 -46.49
N LYS A 449 9.53 -3.48 -46.57
CA LYS A 449 10.94 -3.32 -46.96
C LYS A 449 11.72 -2.30 -46.11
N GLN A 450 11.35 -2.16 -44.84
CA GLN A 450 12.08 -1.29 -43.93
C GLN A 450 13.43 -1.94 -43.56
N ALA A 451 14.48 -1.12 -43.51
CA ALA A 451 15.79 -1.49 -42.96
C ALA A 451 15.90 -1.04 -41.51
N GLU A 452 16.91 -1.52 -40.78
CA GLU A 452 17.17 -1.05 -39.40
C GLU A 452 17.45 0.46 -39.34
N ASP A 453 17.95 1.05 -40.43
CA ASP A 453 18.21 2.49 -40.54
C ASP A 453 16.92 3.35 -40.64
N ASP A 454 15.76 2.73 -40.92
CA ASP A 454 14.48 3.44 -41.02
C ASP A 454 13.80 3.66 -39.65
N CYS A 455 14.50 3.34 -38.55
CA CYS A 455 13.98 3.54 -37.21
C CYS A 455 14.10 5.01 -36.79
N GLU A 456 12.96 5.68 -36.65
CA GLU A 456 12.89 7.07 -36.16
C GLU A 456 13.49 7.24 -34.76
N ASP A 457 13.50 6.18 -33.95
CA ASP A 457 13.84 6.22 -32.54
C ASP A 457 14.75 5.03 -32.16
N PRO A 458 16.09 5.22 -32.27
CA PRO A 458 17.07 4.15 -32.07
C PRO A 458 17.00 3.48 -30.70
N GLU A 459 16.53 4.18 -29.66
CA GLU A 459 16.39 3.59 -28.32
C GLU A 459 15.30 2.48 -28.26
N ARG A 460 14.44 2.39 -29.29
CA ARG A 460 13.49 1.28 -29.43
C ARG A 460 14.11 0.03 -30.02
N GLN A 461 15.30 0.11 -30.60
CA GLN A 461 16.06 -1.05 -31.07
C GLN A 461 16.82 -1.66 -29.89
N VAL A 462 16.34 -2.81 -29.43
CA VAL A 462 16.97 -3.52 -28.31
C VAL A 462 17.97 -4.54 -28.85
N LEU A 463 19.24 -4.29 -28.55
CA LEU A 463 20.37 -5.14 -28.95
C LEU A 463 20.56 -6.29 -27.95
N PHE A 464 21.34 -7.31 -28.34
CA PHE A 464 21.64 -8.42 -27.44
C PHE A 464 22.43 -7.98 -26.21
N ASP A 465 23.34 -7.01 -26.37
CA ASP A 465 24.12 -6.42 -25.27
C ASP A 465 23.25 -5.84 -24.14
N ASP A 466 22.05 -5.35 -24.47
CA ASP A 466 21.10 -4.84 -23.50
C ASP A 466 20.50 -5.95 -22.63
N ILE A 467 20.47 -7.21 -23.08
CA ILE A 467 19.73 -8.30 -22.42
C ILE A 467 20.61 -9.47 -21.97
N GLY A 468 21.69 -9.79 -22.68
CA GLY A 468 22.40 -11.07 -22.57
C GLY A 468 22.92 -11.37 -21.17
N GLN A 469 23.50 -10.37 -20.49
CA GLN A 469 24.03 -10.53 -19.12
C GLN A 469 22.95 -10.79 -18.06
N SER A 470 21.68 -10.53 -18.39
CA SER A 470 20.55 -10.64 -17.46
C SER A 470 19.79 -11.96 -17.61
N LEU A 471 20.17 -12.81 -18.58
CA LEU A 471 19.56 -14.12 -18.79
C LEU A 471 20.00 -15.10 -17.70
N ILE A 472 19.02 -15.76 -17.07
CA ILE A 472 19.22 -16.71 -15.98
C ILE A 472 18.60 -18.07 -16.30
N ARG A 473 19.15 -19.15 -15.73
CA ARG A 473 18.63 -20.51 -15.91
C ARG A 473 17.62 -20.85 -14.84
N LEU A 474 16.35 -21.02 -15.22
CA LEU A 474 15.28 -21.50 -14.33
C LEU A 474 15.13 -23.04 -14.45
N ALA A 475 15.54 -23.76 -13.41
CA ALA A 475 15.39 -25.20 -13.29
C ALA A 475 14.02 -25.59 -12.71
N SER A 476 13.51 -24.82 -11.74
CA SER A 476 12.25 -25.11 -11.05
C SER A 476 11.03 -24.90 -11.94
N GLU A 477 10.17 -25.92 -12.07
CA GLU A 477 8.91 -25.85 -12.83
C GLU A 477 7.96 -24.77 -12.28
N ALA A 478 7.96 -24.56 -10.95
CA ALA A 478 7.17 -23.52 -10.32
C ALA A 478 7.64 -22.11 -10.72
N LEU A 479 8.96 -21.87 -10.76
CA LEU A 479 9.52 -20.58 -11.19
C LEU A 479 9.31 -20.33 -12.69
N ARG A 480 9.34 -21.38 -13.52
CA ARG A 480 8.99 -21.26 -14.95
C ARG A 480 7.55 -20.80 -15.14
N PHE A 481 6.61 -21.36 -14.38
CA PHE A 481 5.23 -20.91 -14.43
C PHE A 481 5.09 -19.48 -13.90
N GLN A 482 5.73 -19.15 -12.78
CA GLN A 482 5.74 -17.79 -12.22
C GLN A 482 6.35 -16.75 -13.16
N LEU A 483 7.33 -17.10 -14.00
CA LEU A 483 7.85 -16.21 -15.05
C LEU A 483 6.74 -15.75 -16.00
N ILE A 484 5.87 -16.68 -16.43
CA ILE A 484 4.73 -16.37 -17.29
C ILE A 484 3.71 -15.53 -16.53
N GLU A 485 3.38 -15.90 -15.29
CA GLU A 485 2.43 -15.12 -14.50
C GLU A 485 2.92 -13.70 -14.23
N ALA A 486 4.23 -13.53 -13.98
CA ALA A 486 4.88 -12.24 -13.80
C ALA A 486 4.87 -11.43 -15.09
N PHE A 487 5.16 -12.05 -16.25
CA PHE A 487 5.10 -11.35 -17.54
C PHE A 487 3.67 -10.91 -17.89
N LEU A 488 2.68 -11.79 -17.67
CA LEU A 488 1.27 -11.45 -17.82
C LEU A 488 0.87 -10.30 -16.90
N GLN A 489 1.27 -10.32 -15.62
CA GLN A 489 1.01 -9.21 -14.70
C GLN A 489 1.69 -7.92 -15.13
N PHE A 490 2.93 -8.00 -15.64
CA PHE A 490 3.68 -6.88 -16.17
C PHE A 490 2.97 -6.21 -17.36
N LEU A 491 2.33 -7.01 -18.21
CA LEU A 491 1.46 -6.58 -19.30
C LEU A 491 0.06 -6.12 -18.81
N GLY A 492 -0.27 -6.25 -17.53
CA GLY A 492 -1.56 -5.80 -16.96
C GLY A 492 -2.65 -6.88 -16.89
N VAL A 493 -2.32 -8.14 -17.14
CA VAL A 493 -3.24 -9.29 -16.97
C VAL A 493 -3.30 -9.71 -15.49
N PRO A 494 -4.49 -9.91 -14.89
CA PRO A 494 -4.61 -10.33 -13.50
C PRO A 494 -4.35 -11.84 -13.36
N SER A 495 -3.07 -12.23 -13.31
CA SER A 495 -2.61 -13.62 -13.14
C SER A 495 -2.64 -14.12 -11.69
N GLY A 496 -2.72 -13.21 -10.71
CA GLY A 496 -2.64 -13.55 -9.29
C GLY A 496 -1.22 -13.59 -8.73
N PHE A 497 -0.21 -13.34 -9.57
CA PHE A 497 1.17 -13.14 -9.11
C PHE A 497 1.28 -11.89 -8.23
N ILE A 498 2.07 -11.98 -7.17
CA ILE A 498 2.45 -10.85 -6.32
C ILE A 498 3.97 -10.86 -6.26
N PRO A 499 4.65 -9.80 -6.73
CA PRO A 499 6.09 -9.70 -6.61
C PRO A 499 6.54 -9.87 -5.15
N PRO A 500 7.73 -10.44 -4.89
CA PRO A 500 8.29 -10.47 -3.55
C PRO A 500 8.27 -9.08 -2.91
N ALA A 501 8.02 -8.99 -1.59
CA ALA A 501 7.93 -7.70 -0.89
C ALA A 501 9.15 -6.79 -1.12
N SER A 502 10.29 -7.42 -1.37
CA SER A 502 11.58 -6.82 -1.67
C SER A 502 11.61 -6.06 -3.01
N CYS A 503 10.73 -6.42 -3.96
CA CYS A 503 10.51 -5.77 -5.25
C CYS A 503 9.21 -4.94 -5.27
N LEU A 504 8.16 -5.38 -4.56
CA LEU A 504 6.83 -4.79 -4.59
C LEU A 504 6.84 -3.28 -4.28
N TYR A 505 7.40 -2.89 -3.14
CA TYR A 505 7.38 -1.48 -2.71
C TYR A 505 8.23 -0.57 -3.61
N LEU A 506 9.29 -1.12 -4.22
CA LEU A 506 10.12 -0.39 -5.20
C LEU A 506 9.34 -0.17 -6.50
N ALA A 507 8.60 -1.18 -6.94
CA ALA A 507 7.82 -1.16 -8.18
C ALA A 507 6.51 -0.35 -8.06
N MET A 508 6.04 -0.08 -6.84
CA MET A 508 4.79 0.64 -6.57
C MET A 508 4.87 2.11 -6.99
N ASP A 509 4.11 2.47 -8.03
CA ASP A 509 4.03 3.81 -8.59
C ASP A 509 2.59 4.23 -8.94
N GLU A 510 1.59 3.41 -8.65
CA GLU A 510 0.19 3.61 -9.04
C GLU A 510 -0.78 3.63 -7.84
N ASN A 511 -1.81 4.48 -7.89
CA ASN A 511 -2.85 4.60 -6.85
C ASN A 511 -3.97 3.55 -6.92
N SER A 512 -3.86 2.52 -7.77
CA SER A 512 -4.93 1.54 -8.02
C SER A 512 -5.35 0.77 -6.75
N ILE A 513 -4.49 0.70 -5.74
CA ILE A 513 -4.79 0.16 -4.40
C ILE A 513 -5.97 0.88 -3.70
N PHE A 514 -6.28 2.11 -4.10
CA PHE A 514 -7.38 2.92 -3.54
C PHE A 514 -8.63 2.96 -4.44
N ASP A 515 -8.53 2.53 -5.70
CA ASP A 515 -9.59 2.64 -6.70
C ASP A 515 -10.57 1.47 -6.60
N ASN A 516 -11.65 1.64 -5.82
CA ASN A 516 -12.64 0.58 -5.69
C ASN A 516 -14.11 1.04 -5.57
N ARG A 517 -14.63 1.67 -6.62
CA ARG A 517 -16.02 2.19 -6.66
C ARG A 517 -17.10 1.09 -6.60
N LEU A 518 -16.85 -0.10 -7.15
CA LEU A 518 -17.86 -1.18 -7.23
C LEU A 518 -18.11 -1.89 -5.90
N TYR A 519 -17.12 -1.94 -4.99
CA TYR A 519 -17.30 -2.59 -3.69
C TYR A 519 -18.40 -1.91 -2.85
N GLU A 520 -18.69 -0.62 -3.09
CA GLU A 520 -19.80 0.06 -2.42
C GLU A 520 -21.19 -0.47 -2.82
N GLU A 521 -21.34 -0.90 -4.07
CA GLU A 521 -22.61 -1.38 -4.60
C GLU A 521 -22.83 -2.87 -4.33
N LYS A 522 -21.76 -3.68 -4.37
CA LYS A 522 -21.84 -5.16 -4.34
C LYS A 522 -20.78 -5.78 -3.42
N PRO A 523 -20.99 -5.81 -2.10
CA PRO A 523 -19.97 -6.22 -1.12
C PRO A 523 -19.67 -7.73 -1.08
N LEU A 524 -20.60 -8.59 -1.53
CA LEU A 524 -20.44 -10.04 -1.59
C LEU A 524 -19.83 -10.47 -2.92
N THR A 525 -20.33 -9.94 -4.04
CA THR A 525 -19.89 -10.38 -5.38
C THR A 525 -18.85 -9.45 -6.00
N PHE A 526 -18.12 -8.71 -5.18
CA PHE A 526 -17.11 -7.80 -5.66
C PHE A 526 -16.04 -8.56 -6.45
N PHE A 527 -15.98 -8.31 -7.75
CA PHE A 527 -14.87 -8.77 -8.57
C PHE A 527 -13.65 -7.91 -8.24
N SER A 528 -12.76 -8.43 -7.40
CA SER A 528 -11.46 -7.79 -7.15
C SER A 528 -10.45 -8.31 -8.16
N PRO A 529 -10.04 -7.53 -9.18
CA PRO A 529 -8.70 -7.70 -9.70
C PRO A 529 -7.74 -7.41 -8.54
N SER A 530 -6.78 -8.29 -8.30
CA SER A 530 -5.74 -8.04 -7.31
C SER A 530 -4.83 -6.93 -7.87
N PHE A 531 -5.00 -5.69 -7.40
CA PHE A 531 -4.11 -4.59 -7.77
C PHE A 531 -2.96 -4.51 -6.77
N SER A 532 -1.74 -4.62 -7.26
CA SER A 532 -0.53 -4.55 -6.42
C SER A 532 -0.01 -3.12 -6.21
N GLY A 533 -0.66 -2.10 -6.80
CA GLY A 533 -0.15 -0.72 -6.83
C GLY A 533 1.03 -0.51 -7.79
N VAL A 534 1.32 -1.52 -8.61
CA VAL A 534 2.33 -1.47 -9.67
C VAL A 534 1.64 -1.21 -11.01
N SER A 535 2.07 -0.16 -11.70
CA SER A 535 1.58 0.14 -13.04
C SER A 535 2.05 -0.90 -14.06
N CYS A 536 1.19 -1.21 -15.04
CA CYS A 536 1.57 -2.01 -16.20
C CYS A 536 2.38 -1.19 -17.22
N VAL A 537 2.98 -1.89 -18.17
CA VAL A 537 3.72 -1.29 -19.28
C VAL A 537 2.83 -0.38 -20.11
N GLY A 538 3.35 0.77 -20.56
CA GLY A 538 2.61 1.74 -21.36
C GLY A 538 1.59 2.57 -20.59
N HIS A 539 1.56 2.52 -19.24
CA HIS A 539 0.59 3.23 -18.41
C HIS A 539 1.23 4.24 -17.44
N LEU A 540 2.01 5.20 -17.95
CA LEU A 540 2.57 6.29 -17.14
C LEU A 540 1.54 7.42 -16.86
N GLU A 541 0.44 7.09 -16.19
CA GLU A 541 -0.68 8.02 -15.99
C GLU A 541 -0.50 9.01 -14.81
N GLN A 542 -1.28 10.10 -14.89
CA GLN A 542 -1.41 11.11 -13.84
C GLN A 542 -1.95 10.49 -12.55
N LEU A 543 -1.37 10.91 -11.41
CA LEU A 543 -1.80 10.45 -10.10
C LEU A 543 -3.27 10.80 -9.82
N GLY A 544 -4.12 9.77 -9.65
CA GLY A 544 -5.55 9.92 -9.39
C GLY A 544 -6.46 9.76 -10.62
N CYS A 545 -5.87 9.51 -11.79
CA CYS A 545 -6.60 8.91 -12.91
C CYS A 545 -6.87 7.43 -12.56
N PRO A 546 -8.12 6.95 -12.61
CA PRO A 546 -8.39 5.54 -12.36
C PRO A 546 -7.67 4.68 -13.41
N ARG A 547 -6.93 3.65 -12.99
CA ARG A 547 -6.29 2.64 -13.88
C ARG A 547 -7.22 2.15 -15.00
N TRP A 548 -8.51 2.12 -14.69
CA TRP A 548 -9.62 1.84 -15.59
C TRP A 548 -9.88 2.95 -16.63
N ALA A 549 -8.89 3.73 -17.06
CA ALA A 549 -9.07 4.79 -18.06
C ALA A 549 -8.72 4.32 -19.48
N ARG A 550 -7.83 3.32 -19.64
CA ARG A 550 -7.44 2.79 -20.94
C ARG A 550 -6.92 1.35 -20.79
N GLY A 551 -7.46 0.40 -21.57
CA GLY A 551 -6.72 -0.84 -21.84
C GLY A 551 -5.58 -0.56 -22.81
N HIS A 552 -4.73 -1.54 -23.08
CA HIS A 552 -3.76 -1.46 -24.18
C HIS A 552 -4.45 -1.06 -25.49
N ASP A 553 -3.66 -0.48 -26.40
CA ASP A 553 -4.07 -0.28 -27.78
C ASP A 553 -4.38 -1.62 -28.47
N ARG A 554 -4.94 -1.57 -29.68
CA ARG A 554 -5.30 -2.79 -30.43
C ARG A 554 -4.09 -3.71 -30.57
N GLU A 555 -2.93 -3.16 -30.88
CA GLU A 555 -1.71 -3.93 -31.09
C GLU A 555 -1.19 -4.57 -29.79
N GLY A 556 -1.26 -3.88 -28.66
CA GLY A 556 -0.96 -4.46 -27.35
C GLY A 556 -1.94 -5.55 -26.93
N GLU A 557 -3.24 -5.42 -27.27
CA GLU A 557 -4.21 -6.49 -27.08
C GLU A 557 -3.87 -7.73 -27.94
N GLU A 558 -3.42 -7.52 -29.18
CA GLU A 558 -2.98 -8.61 -30.07
C GLU A 558 -1.69 -9.27 -29.56
N PHE A 559 -0.75 -8.48 -29.02
CA PHE A 559 0.47 -8.99 -28.39
C PHE A 559 0.16 -9.93 -27.21
N ILE A 560 -0.71 -9.50 -26.29
CA ILE A 560 -1.13 -10.32 -25.14
C ILE A 560 -1.81 -11.62 -25.62
N ARG A 561 -2.68 -11.54 -26.64
CA ARG A 561 -3.33 -12.72 -27.22
C ARG A 561 -2.30 -13.70 -27.80
N ASN A 562 -1.30 -13.20 -28.51
CA ASN A 562 -0.24 -14.03 -29.08
C ASN A 562 0.59 -14.71 -27.99
N ILE A 563 0.87 -14.02 -26.87
CA ILE A 563 1.52 -14.63 -25.69
C ILE A 563 0.68 -15.80 -25.16
N PHE A 564 -0.63 -15.62 -24.96
CA PHE A 564 -1.49 -16.72 -24.52
C PHE A 564 -1.45 -17.90 -25.49
N HIS A 565 -1.53 -17.65 -26.80
CA HIS A 565 -1.45 -18.72 -27.81
C HIS A 565 -0.11 -19.45 -27.81
N LEU A 566 0.99 -18.75 -27.60
CA LEU A 566 2.33 -19.34 -27.53
C LEU A 566 2.51 -20.20 -26.27
N VAL A 567 1.98 -19.73 -25.14
CA VAL A 567 2.26 -20.30 -23.83
C VAL A 567 1.26 -21.41 -23.43
N MET A 568 0.02 -21.37 -23.92
CA MET A 568 -1.01 -22.37 -23.60
C MET A 568 -0.57 -23.83 -23.87
N PRO A 569 0.13 -24.15 -24.98
CA PRO A 569 0.61 -25.51 -25.25
C PRO A 569 1.78 -25.97 -24.38
N LEU A 570 2.46 -25.05 -23.67
CA LEU A 570 3.64 -25.35 -22.86
C LEU A 570 3.28 -25.99 -21.51
N PHE A 571 2.03 -25.84 -21.07
CA PHE A 571 1.57 -26.31 -19.77
C PHE A 571 0.40 -27.28 -19.90
N SER A 572 0.23 -28.14 -18.89
CA SER A 572 -0.87 -29.10 -18.81
C SER A 572 -1.52 -29.11 -17.43
N GLY A 573 -2.72 -29.68 -17.33
CA GLY A 573 -3.43 -29.83 -16.05
C GLY A 573 -3.80 -28.50 -15.37
N LYS A 574 -3.46 -28.38 -14.07
CA LYS A 574 -3.84 -27.23 -13.22
C LYS A 574 -3.26 -25.89 -13.72
N GLN A 575 -2.01 -25.88 -14.21
CA GLN A 575 -1.33 -24.68 -14.70
C GLN A 575 -2.01 -24.10 -15.95
N LYS A 576 -2.36 -24.95 -16.91
CA LYS A 576 -3.10 -24.53 -18.12
C LYS A 576 -4.47 -23.97 -17.76
N SER A 577 -5.18 -24.62 -16.84
CA SER A 577 -6.47 -24.15 -16.33
C SER A 577 -6.36 -22.75 -15.69
N GLN A 578 -5.29 -22.49 -14.93
CA GLN A 578 -5.01 -21.18 -14.33
C GLN A 578 -4.70 -20.09 -15.37
N LEU A 579 -4.04 -20.43 -16.47
CA LEU A 579 -3.83 -19.52 -17.60
C LEU A 579 -5.14 -19.20 -18.33
N CYS A 580 -5.96 -20.21 -18.62
CA CYS A 580 -7.30 -20.01 -19.20
C CYS A 580 -8.16 -19.10 -18.30
N PHE A 581 -8.09 -19.31 -16.99
CA PHE A 581 -8.78 -18.50 -16.00
C PHE A 581 -8.28 -17.04 -16.01
N SER A 582 -6.97 -16.84 -16.02
CA SER A 582 -6.35 -15.51 -16.07
C SER A 582 -6.72 -14.74 -17.35
N TRP A 583 -6.73 -15.43 -18.49
CA TRP A 583 -7.16 -14.85 -19.77
C TRP A 583 -8.62 -14.42 -19.73
N LEU A 584 -9.52 -15.29 -19.25
CA LEU A 584 -10.93 -14.94 -19.14
C LEU A 584 -11.16 -13.79 -18.15
N ARG A 585 -10.42 -13.74 -17.04
CA ARG A 585 -10.47 -12.61 -16.08
C ARG A 585 -10.00 -11.30 -16.70
N TYR A 586 -8.98 -11.32 -17.54
CA TYR A 586 -8.52 -10.14 -18.29
C TYR A 586 -9.61 -9.60 -19.22
N GLU A 587 -10.27 -10.48 -19.98
CA GLU A 587 -11.38 -10.10 -20.86
C GLU A 587 -12.60 -9.57 -20.06
N ILE A 588 -12.92 -10.19 -18.92
CA ILE A 588 -13.98 -9.72 -18.01
C ILE A 588 -13.63 -8.34 -17.44
N ALA A 589 -12.37 -8.07 -17.09
CA ALA A 589 -11.94 -6.76 -16.62
C ALA A 589 -12.18 -5.66 -17.66
N LYS A 590 -11.97 -5.96 -18.96
CA LYS A 590 -12.33 -5.05 -20.08
C LYS A 590 -13.84 -4.82 -20.18
N VAL A 591 -14.67 -5.81 -19.88
CA VAL A 591 -16.14 -5.66 -19.85
C VAL A 591 -16.57 -4.77 -18.68
N ILE A 592 -16.03 -4.98 -17.48
CA ILE A 592 -16.26 -4.14 -16.30
C ILE A 592 -15.88 -2.68 -16.60
N TRP A 593 -14.76 -2.49 -17.28
CA TRP A 593 -14.32 -1.18 -17.75
C TRP A 593 -15.35 -0.51 -18.70
N CYS A 594 -15.88 -1.25 -19.67
CA CYS A 594 -16.92 -0.73 -20.57
C CYS A 594 -18.20 -0.34 -19.82
N LEU A 595 -18.54 -1.06 -18.73
CA LEU A 595 -19.67 -0.72 -17.87
C LEU A 595 -19.45 0.61 -17.13
N HIS A 596 -18.24 0.85 -16.62
CA HIS A 596 -17.90 2.09 -15.91
C HIS A 596 -17.92 3.33 -16.81
N THR A 597 -17.35 3.20 -18.02
CA THR A 597 -17.29 4.31 -18.99
C THR A 597 -18.64 4.59 -19.67
N LYS A 598 -19.69 3.80 -19.35
CA LYS A 598 -21.03 3.86 -19.94
C LYS A 598 -21.03 3.79 -21.48
N ASN A 599 -19.97 3.26 -22.09
CA ASN A 599 -19.85 3.15 -23.54
C ASN A 599 -20.58 1.90 -24.06
N LYS A 600 -21.88 2.07 -24.38
CA LYS A 600 -22.76 0.98 -24.81
C LYS A 600 -22.30 0.27 -26.09
N LYS A 601 -21.63 0.95 -27.02
CA LYS A 601 -21.17 0.35 -28.29
C LYS A 601 -20.00 -0.62 -28.04
N ARG A 602 -18.96 -0.15 -27.33
CA ARG A 602 -17.79 -0.95 -26.97
C ARG A 602 -18.13 -2.09 -26.02
N LEU A 603 -19.09 -1.89 -25.10
CA LEU A 603 -19.60 -2.96 -24.23
C LEU A 603 -20.21 -4.13 -25.03
N LYS A 604 -20.99 -3.85 -26.08
CA LYS A 604 -21.62 -4.89 -26.90
C LYS A 604 -20.60 -5.70 -27.70
N SER A 605 -19.59 -5.05 -28.29
CA SER A 605 -18.54 -5.76 -29.04
C SER A 605 -17.64 -6.57 -28.12
N GLN A 606 -17.15 -5.97 -27.04
CA GLN A 606 -16.28 -6.63 -26.06
C GLN A 606 -17.01 -7.78 -25.35
N GLY A 607 -18.27 -7.59 -24.96
CA GLY A 607 -19.09 -8.66 -24.40
C GLY A 607 -19.28 -9.85 -25.35
N LYS A 608 -19.46 -9.60 -26.65
CA LYS A 608 -19.53 -10.68 -27.66
C LYS A 608 -18.21 -11.44 -27.80
N ASN A 609 -17.09 -10.72 -27.86
CA ASN A 609 -15.76 -11.32 -27.98
C ASN A 609 -15.42 -12.17 -26.74
N CYS A 610 -15.65 -11.64 -25.54
CA CYS A 610 -15.43 -12.34 -24.29
C CYS A 610 -16.30 -13.61 -24.17
N LYS A 611 -17.56 -13.57 -24.62
CA LYS A 611 -18.42 -14.77 -24.67
C LYS A 611 -17.92 -15.82 -25.65
N LYS A 612 -17.46 -15.40 -26.84
CA LYS A 612 -16.89 -16.31 -27.84
C LYS A 612 -15.66 -17.01 -27.27
N LEU A 613 -14.79 -16.26 -26.61
CA LEU A 613 -13.61 -16.78 -25.93
C LEU A 613 -13.98 -17.77 -24.82
N ALA A 614 -14.86 -17.41 -23.90
CA ALA A 614 -15.31 -18.29 -22.82
C ALA A 614 -15.89 -19.61 -23.34
N LYS A 615 -16.74 -19.56 -24.38
CA LYS A 615 -17.30 -20.74 -25.03
C LYS A 615 -16.23 -21.60 -25.72
N ASN A 616 -15.22 -20.98 -26.32
CA ASN A 616 -14.12 -21.71 -26.95
C ASN A 616 -13.28 -22.44 -25.90
N LEU A 617 -12.94 -21.78 -24.80
CA LEU A 617 -12.19 -22.38 -23.69
C LEU A 617 -12.96 -23.56 -23.07
N LEU A 618 -14.28 -23.42 -22.85
CA LEU A 618 -15.13 -24.48 -22.29
C LEU A 618 -15.36 -25.67 -23.24
N LYS A 619 -15.22 -25.49 -24.56
CA LYS A 619 -15.37 -26.58 -25.53
C LYS A 619 -14.20 -27.56 -25.48
N GLU A 620 -13.02 -27.10 -25.08
CA GLU A 620 -11.82 -27.92 -24.95
C GLU A 620 -12.05 -29.07 -23.96
N PRO A 621 -11.67 -30.31 -24.30
CA PRO A 621 -11.99 -31.49 -23.50
C PRO A 621 -11.45 -31.41 -22.07
N GLU A 622 -10.29 -30.77 -21.87
CA GLU A 622 -9.65 -30.57 -20.57
C GLU A 622 -10.41 -29.60 -19.66
N ASN A 623 -11.18 -28.67 -20.23
CA ASN A 623 -11.83 -27.57 -19.51
C ASN A 623 -13.34 -27.79 -19.32
N ARG A 624 -13.93 -28.85 -19.90
CA ARG A 624 -15.38 -29.11 -19.83
C ARG A 624 -15.90 -29.25 -18.40
N ASN A 625 -15.09 -29.85 -17.54
CA ASN A 625 -15.42 -30.08 -16.13
C ASN A 625 -14.75 -29.06 -15.19
N ASN A 626 -14.13 -28.00 -15.72
CA ASN A 626 -13.47 -26.99 -14.90
C ASN A 626 -14.51 -25.96 -14.39
N PHE A 627 -14.95 -26.11 -13.15
CA PHE A 627 -16.01 -25.27 -12.60
C PHE A 627 -15.57 -23.83 -12.37
N CYS A 628 -14.27 -23.57 -12.22
CA CYS A 628 -13.73 -22.21 -12.14
C CYS A 628 -13.98 -21.41 -13.43
N LEU A 629 -13.87 -22.04 -14.60
CA LEU A 629 -14.17 -21.39 -15.89
C LEU A 629 -15.68 -21.19 -16.08
N TRP A 630 -16.50 -22.18 -15.71
CA TRP A 630 -17.97 -22.03 -15.71
C TRP A 630 -18.42 -20.89 -14.82
N LYS A 631 -17.84 -20.76 -13.62
CA LYS A 631 -18.08 -19.67 -12.66
C LYS A 631 -17.83 -18.30 -13.30
N GLN A 632 -16.70 -18.13 -13.99
CA GLN A 632 -16.37 -16.86 -14.65
C GLN A 632 -17.28 -16.56 -15.84
N TYR A 633 -17.63 -17.58 -16.65
CA TYR A 633 -18.56 -17.40 -17.77
C TYR A 633 -19.97 -17.03 -17.31
N ALA A 634 -20.47 -17.69 -16.27
CA ALA A 634 -21.76 -17.37 -15.68
C ALA A 634 -21.77 -15.95 -15.08
N HIS A 635 -20.69 -15.54 -14.42
CA HIS A 635 -20.52 -14.18 -13.91
C HIS A 635 -20.44 -13.13 -15.03
N LEU A 636 -19.78 -13.44 -16.15
CA LEU A 636 -19.76 -12.58 -17.34
C LEU A 636 -21.18 -12.32 -17.89
N GLU A 637 -21.99 -13.37 -18.04
CA GLU A 637 -23.39 -13.22 -18.48
C GLU A 637 -24.20 -12.35 -17.50
N TRP A 638 -23.95 -12.50 -16.20
CA TRP A 638 -24.55 -11.68 -15.16
C TRP A 638 -24.15 -10.19 -15.29
N LEU A 639 -22.87 -9.90 -15.48
CA LEU A 639 -22.34 -8.54 -15.66
C LEU A 639 -22.90 -7.84 -16.90
N LEU A 640 -23.20 -8.60 -17.96
CA LEU A 640 -23.81 -8.08 -19.18
C LEU A 640 -25.32 -7.83 -19.05
N GLY A 641 -25.93 -8.18 -17.91
CA GLY A 641 -27.36 -8.02 -17.64
C GLY A 641 -28.23 -9.20 -18.11
N ASN A 642 -27.63 -10.29 -18.60
CA ASN A 642 -28.34 -11.48 -19.06
C ASN A 642 -28.58 -12.47 -17.91
N ILE A 643 -29.37 -12.04 -16.92
CA ILE A 643 -29.56 -12.76 -15.67
C ILE A 643 -30.09 -14.18 -15.88
N GLU A 644 -31.10 -14.37 -16.75
CA GLU A 644 -31.67 -15.70 -17.02
C GLU A 644 -30.72 -16.66 -17.72
N ASP A 645 -29.88 -16.16 -18.63
CA ASP A 645 -28.88 -17.00 -19.28
C ASP A 645 -27.74 -17.35 -18.32
N SER A 646 -27.33 -16.42 -17.45
CA SER A 646 -26.40 -16.68 -16.36
C SER A 646 -26.92 -17.78 -15.42
N ARG A 647 -28.20 -17.72 -15.03
CA ARG A 647 -28.88 -18.75 -14.21
C ARG A 647 -28.84 -20.13 -14.89
N LYS A 648 -29.17 -20.21 -16.18
CA LYS A 648 -29.07 -21.46 -16.95
C LYS A 648 -27.65 -22.02 -16.98
N VAL A 649 -26.64 -21.16 -17.14
CA VAL A 649 -25.22 -21.57 -17.15
C VAL A 649 -24.81 -22.12 -15.78
N PHE A 650 -25.20 -21.45 -14.68
CA PHE A 650 -24.97 -21.95 -13.32
C PHE A 650 -25.69 -23.29 -13.08
N ASP A 651 -26.97 -23.37 -13.42
CA ASP A 651 -27.77 -24.60 -13.24
C ASP A 651 -27.18 -25.77 -14.04
N THR A 652 -26.70 -25.50 -15.26
CA THR A 652 -26.01 -26.50 -16.10
C THR A 652 -24.73 -26.97 -15.43
N ALA A 653 -23.86 -26.04 -15.01
CA ALA A 653 -22.59 -26.38 -14.35
C ALA A 653 -22.81 -27.18 -13.05
N VAL A 654 -23.77 -26.80 -12.21
CA VAL A 654 -24.09 -27.55 -10.98
C VAL A 654 -24.66 -28.93 -11.31
N SER A 655 -25.51 -29.06 -12.34
CA SER A 655 -26.03 -30.36 -12.76
C SER A 655 -24.96 -31.31 -13.33
N MET A 656 -23.89 -30.76 -13.94
CA MET A 656 -22.75 -31.53 -14.45
C MET A 656 -21.90 -32.15 -13.35
N ALA A 657 -21.91 -31.57 -12.14
CA ALA A 657 -21.13 -32.06 -11.01
C ALA A 657 -21.65 -33.39 -10.42
N GLY A 658 -22.85 -33.85 -10.79
CA GLY A 658 -23.41 -35.12 -10.33
C GLY A 658 -23.61 -35.18 -8.80
N SER A 659 -23.45 -36.37 -8.21
CA SER A 659 -23.54 -36.59 -6.75
C SER A 659 -22.24 -36.29 -6.00
N SER A 660 -21.44 -35.32 -6.49
CA SER A 660 -20.18 -34.94 -5.82
C SER A 660 -20.48 -34.43 -4.41
N GLU A 661 -19.80 -34.99 -3.41
CA GLU A 661 -19.97 -34.64 -2.00
C GLU A 661 -19.49 -33.21 -1.72
N LEU A 662 -19.83 -32.64 -0.55
CA LEU A 662 -19.38 -31.34 -0.01
C LEU A 662 -17.84 -31.12 0.03
N LYS A 663 -17.07 -32.09 -0.47
CA LYS A 663 -15.61 -32.13 -0.54
C LYS A 663 -15.05 -31.49 -1.82
N ASP A 664 -15.89 -31.17 -2.82
CA ASP A 664 -15.44 -30.49 -4.03
C ASP A 664 -15.38 -28.96 -3.83
N ARG A 665 -14.16 -28.43 -3.77
CA ARG A 665 -13.87 -27.00 -3.61
C ARG A 665 -14.51 -26.16 -4.72
N GLU A 666 -14.37 -26.57 -5.98
CA GLU A 666 -14.75 -25.73 -7.11
C GLU A 666 -16.27 -25.63 -7.22
N LEU A 667 -16.98 -26.72 -6.90
CA LEU A 667 -18.43 -26.74 -6.79
C LEU A 667 -18.92 -25.82 -5.67
N CYS A 668 -18.31 -25.89 -4.48
CA CYS A 668 -18.63 -24.98 -3.38
C CYS A 668 -18.41 -23.51 -3.79
N GLU A 669 -17.32 -23.20 -4.47
CA GLU A 669 -17.01 -21.86 -4.95
C GLU A 669 -17.97 -21.35 -6.05
N LEU A 670 -18.47 -22.24 -6.89
CA LEU A 670 -19.47 -21.95 -7.91
C LEU A 670 -20.84 -21.66 -7.27
N SER A 671 -21.30 -22.56 -6.38
CA SER A 671 -22.55 -22.43 -5.66
C SER A 671 -22.56 -21.20 -4.74
N LEU A 672 -21.43 -20.89 -4.10
CA LEU A 672 -21.26 -19.68 -3.30
C LEU A 672 -21.50 -18.42 -4.14
N LEU A 673 -20.80 -18.27 -5.27
CA LEU A 673 -20.95 -17.09 -6.12
C LEU A 673 -22.39 -16.96 -6.65
N TYR A 674 -23.01 -18.06 -7.06
CA TYR A 674 -24.40 -18.04 -7.53
C TYR A 674 -25.36 -17.58 -6.42
N ALA A 675 -25.19 -18.10 -5.21
CA ALA A 675 -25.98 -17.68 -4.06
C ALA A 675 -25.73 -16.20 -3.71
N GLU A 676 -24.49 -15.73 -3.70
CA GLU A 676 -24.13 -14.33 -3.43
C GLU A 676 -24.76 -13.37 -4.45
N LEU A 677 -24.72 -13.71 -5.75
CA LEU A 677 -25.34 -12.91 -6.83
C LEU A 677 -26.86 -12.79 -6.68
N GLU A 678 -27.54 -13.89 -6.32
CA GLU A 678 -28.99 -13.87 -6.07
C GLU A 678 -29.33 -13.11 -4.78
N VAL A 679 -28.46 -13.17 -3.75
CA VAL A 679 -28.64 -12.42 -2.49
C VAL A 679 -28.52 -10.92 -2.71
N GLU A 680 -27.56 -10.46 -3.51
CA GLU A 680 -27.42 -9.03 -3.79
C GLU A 680 -28.51 -8.47 -4.72
N LEU A 681 -29.23 -9.33 -5.45
CA LEU A 681 -30.41 -8.93 -6.22
C LEU A 681 -31.60 -8.60 -5.29
N LEU A 682 -31.66 -9.21 -4.11
CA LEU A 682 -32.74 -9.02 -3.14
C LEU A 682 -32.58 -7.65 -2.44
N GLN A 683 -33.51 -6.73 -2.72
CA GLN A 683 -33.56 -5.42 -2.05
C GLN A 683 -34.14 -5.51 -0.63
N ASP A 684 -34.92 -6.55 -0.30
CA ASP A 684 -35.56 -6.77 1.00
C ASP A 684 -35.38 -8.23 1.50
N LEU A 685 -34.97 -8.39 2.78
CA LEU A 685 -34.73 -9.70 3.41
C LEU A 685 -36.01 -10.50 3.75
N ARG A 686 -37.21 -9.89 3.65
CA ARG A 686 -38.49 -10.49 4.09
C ARG A 686 -38.90 -11.78 3.35
N GLY A 687 -38.26 -12.09 2.21
CA GLY A 687 -38.46 -13.32 1.44
C GLY A 687 -37.23 -14.23 1.31
N ALA A 688 -36.13 -13.92 2.00
CA ALA A 688 -34.83 -14.58 1.80
C ALA A 688 -34.84 -16.09 2.11
N ALA A 689 -35.62 -16.52 3.10
CA ALA A 689 -35.72 -17.93 3.51
C ALA A 689 -36.35 -18.86 2.44
N ALA A 690 -37.14 -18.30 1.51
CA ALA A 690 -37.73 -19.03 0.38
C ALA A 690 -36.99 -18.78 -0.94
N GLY A 691 -35.90 -18.01 -0.91
CA GLY A 691 -35.18 -17.54 -2.10
C GLY A 691 -34.34 -18.62 -2.78
N ARG A 692 -34.05 -18.40 -4.06
CA ARG A 692 -33.20 -19.27 -4.88
C ARG A 692 -31.82 -19.54 -4.28
N ALA A 693 -31.24 -18.55 -3.60
CA ALA A 693 -29.96 -18.71 -2.88
C ALA A 693 -30.00 -19.82 -1.81
N VAL A 694 -31.09 -19.94 -1.05
CA VAL A 694 -31.26 -21.01 -0.06
C VAL A 694 -31.41 -22.35 -0.76
N HIS A 695 -32.17 -22.42 -1.87
CA HIS A 695 -32.31 -23.64 -2.67
C HIS A 695 -30.95 -24.17 -3.14
N ILE A 696 -30.11 -23.30 -3.72
CA ILE A 696 -28.77 -23.66 -4.20
C ILE A 696 -27.91 -24.25 -3.07
N LEU A 697 -27.87 -23.57 -1.91
CA LEU A 697 -27.08 -24.01 -0.76
C LEU A 697 -27.64 -25.30 -0.14
N THR A 698 -28.96 -25.48 -0.09
CA THR A 698 -29.55 -26.76 0.37
C THR A 698 -29.23 -27.90 -0.59
N LYS A 699 -29.30 -27.67 -1.91
CA LYS A 699 -29.03 -28.70 -2.91
C LYS A 699 -27.57 -29.13 -2.95
N LEU A 700 -26.64 -28.24 -2.62
CA LEU A 700 -25.22 -28.59 -2.45
C LEU A 700 -25.00 -29.68 -1.37
N THR A 701 -25.88 -29.77 -0.38
CA THR A 701 -25.80 -30.78 0.69
C THR A 701 -26.55 -32.08 0.40
N GLU A 702 -27.41 -32.10 -0.63
CA GLU A 702 -28.19 -33.28 -0.98
C GLU A 702 -27.44 -34.13 -2.02
N SER A 703 -27.33 -35.44 -1.79
CA SER A 703 -26.68 -36.39 -2.72
C SER A 703 -27.47 -36.64 -4.02
N SER A 704 -28.53 -35.87 -4.28
CA SER A 704 -29.43 -36.03 -5.42
C SER A 704 -29.04 -35.11 -6.58
N SER A 705 -29.36 -35.49 -7.82
CA SER A 705 -29.14 -34.65 -9.00
C SER A 705 -29.80 -33.27 -8.84
N TYR A 706 -29.07 -32.22 -9.20
CA TYR A 706 -29.54 -30.84 -9.09
C TYR A 706 -30.77 -30.59 -9.98
N GLY A 707 -31.83 -30.05 -9.37
CA GLY A 707 -33.03 -29.59 -10.08
C GLY A 707 -33.11 -28.07 -10.08
N PRO A 708 -33.44 -27.42 -11.21
CA PRO A 708 -33.66 -25.97 -11.28
C PRO A 708 -34.68 -25.49 -10.25
N TYR A 709 -34.55 -24.26 -9.77
CA TYR A 709 -35.41 -23.72 -8.72
C TYR A 709 -36.89 -23.64 -9.16
N THR A 710 -37.77 -24.31 -8.41
CA THR A 710 -39.22 -24.39 -8.67
C THR A 710 -40.08 -23.50 -7.77
N GLY A 711 -39.48 -22.65 -6.92
CA GLY A 711 -40.23 -21.65 -6.14
C GLY A 711 -40.48 -21.98 -4.67
N GLN A 712 -40.16 -23.18 -4.18
CA GLN A 712 -40.36 -23.56 -2.78
C GLN A 712 -39.20 -24.42 -2.24
N VAL A 713 -38.64 -24.01 -1.10
CA VAL A 713 -37.67 -24.81 -0.32
C VAL A 713 -38.39 -25.31 0.93
N SER A 714 -38.42 -26.63 1.14
CA SER A 714 -39.09 -27.20 2.32
C SER A 714 -38.24 -27.02 3.58
N GLY A 715 -38.86 -26.69 4.72
CA GLY A 715 -38.16 -26.52 5.99
C GLY A 715 -37.42 -27.78 6.46
N THR A 716 -37.86 -28.97 6.04
CA THR A 716 -37.19 -30.24 6.34
C THR A 716 -35.87 -30.40 5.58
N GLN A 717 -35.78 -29.91 4.34
CA GLN A 717 -34.54 -29.89 3.57
C GLN A 717 -33.53 -28.91 4.17
N VAL A 718 -33.99 -27.74 4.63
CA VAL A 718 -33.13 -26.77 5.33
C VAL A 718 -32.52 -27.38 6.60
N LEU A 719 -33.29 -28.13 7.38
CA LEU A 719 -32.77 -28.80 8.59
C LEU A 719 -31.78 -29.93 8.27
N LYS A 720 -32.01 -30.70 7.20
CA LYS A 720 -31.06 -31.72 6.74
C LYS A 720 -29.76 -31.09 6.26
N ALA A 721 -29.85 -30.04 5.46
CA ALA A 721 -28.69 -29.29 4.95
C ALA A 721 -27.85 -28.72 6.09
N ARG A 722 -28.50 -28.16 7.13
CA ARG A 722 -27.80 -27.67 8.33
C ARG A 722 -26.97 -28.77 8.99
N LYS A 723 -27.56 -29.94 9.23
CA LYS A 723 -26.85 -31.07 9.83
C LYS A 723 -25.70 -31.58 8.94
N ALA A 724 -25.90 -31.58 7.62
CA ALA A 724 -24.86 -31.97 6.68
C ALA A 724 -23.67 -31.01 6.70
N TYR A 725 -23.90 -29.69 6.73
CA TYR A 725 -22.83 -28.71 6.89
C TYR A 725 -22.13 -28.82 8.24
N GLU A 726 -22.86 -29.02 9.34
CA GLU A 726 -22.28 -29.21 10.67
C GLU A 726 -21.39 -30.46 10.74
N HIS A 727 -21.83 -31.56 10.14
CA HIS A 727 -21.06 -32.79 10.04
C HIS A 727 -19.81 -32.60 9.17
N ALA A 728 -19.96 -32.03 7.97
CA ALA A 728 -18.82 -31.76 7.08
C ALA A 728 -17.80 -30.82 7.73
N LEU A 729 -18.25 -29.81 8.49
CA LEU A 729 -17.37 -28.92 9.24
C LEU A 729 -16.63 -29.66 10.36
N GLN A 730 -17.31 -30.58 11.06
CA GLN A 730 -16.68 -31.39 12.11
C GLN A 730 -15.69 -32.39 11.53
N ASP A 731 -15.99 -33.00 10.38
CA ASP A 731 -15.09 -33.93 9.68
C ASP A 731 -13.81 -33.20 9.26
N CYS A 732 -13.92 -32.05 8.60
CA CYS A 732 -12.76 -31.25 8.18
C CYS A 732 -11.93 -30.72 9.35
N LEU A 733 -12.50 -30.62 10.56
CA LEU A 733 -11.80 -30.18 11.77
C LEU A 733 -11.31 -31.36 12.64
N GLY A 734 -11.84 -32.58 12.42
CA GLY A 734 -11.64 -33.75 13.27
C GLY A 734 -10.59 -34.75 12.76
N GLU A 735 -10.26 -34.71 11.46
CA GLU A 735 -9.10 -35.44 10.93
C GLU A 735 -7.82 -34.72 11.36
N ASN A 736 -7.02 -35.37 12.21
CA ASN A 736 -5.69 -34.91 12.64
C ASN A 736 -4.92 -34.37 11.42
N CYS A 737 -4.58 -33.08 11.44
CA CYS A 737 -3.73 -32.38 10.45
C CYS A 737 -2.28 -32.91 10.42
N VAL A 738 -2.06 -34.22 10.50
CA VAL A 738 -0.77 -34.87 10.57
C VAL A 738 -0.37 -35.29 9.15
N SER A 739 0.56 -34.49 8.60
CA SER A 739 1.53 -34.83 7.57
C SER A 739 1.03 -35.69 6.39
N GLY A 740 0.48 -35.03 5.36
CA GLY A 740 0.31 -35.62 4.02
C GLY A 740 -0.04 -34.56 2.96
N PRO A 741 0.30 -34.78 1.67
CA PRO A 741 -0.03 -33.86 0.56
C PRO A 741 -1.53 -33.72 0.28
N ALA A 742 -2.38 -34.55 0.89
CA ALA A 742 -3.85 -34.42 0.86
C ALA A 742 -4.39 -33.30 1.78
N ALA A 743 -3.55 -32.73 2.66
CA ALA A 743 -3.96 -31.71 3.63
C ALA A 743 -4.20 -30.32 3.01
N THR A 744 -3.55 -29.98 1.89
CA THR A 744 -3.73 -28.67 1.23
C THR A 744 -5.06 -28.56 0.48
N ASP A 745 -5.46 -29.63 -0.20
CA ASP A 745 -6.75 -29.67 -0.91
C ASP A 745 -7.94 -29.69 0.08
N SER A 746 -7.78 -30.31 1.27
CA SER A 746 -8.79 -30.29 2.33
C SER A 746 -8.93 -28.92 3.01
N LEU A 747 -7.81 -28.20 3.20
CA LEU A 747 -7.79 -26.83 3.75
C LEU A 747 -8.45 -25.82 2.82
N ASP A 748 -8.21 -25.93 1.51
CA ASP A 748 -8.86 -25.05 0.54
C ASP A 748 -10.36 -25.35 0.38
N CYS A 749 -10.74 -26.62 0.46
CA CYS A 749 -12.14 -27.03 0.53
C CYS A 749 -12.85 -26.47 1.77
N LEU A 750 -12.18 -26.50 2.93
CA LEU A 750 -12.68 -25.94 4.19
C LEU A 750 -13.04 -24.45 4.03
N SER A 751 -12.21 -23.65 3.37
CA SER A 751 -12.48 -22.22 3.12
C SER A 751 -13.82 -22.02 2.39
N SER A 752 -14.03 -22.75 1.30
CA SER A 752 -15.23 -22.62 0.46
C SER A 752 -16.48 -23.18 1.13
N LEU A 753 -16.35 -24.32 1.82
CA LEU A 753 -17.41 -24.94 2.60
C LEU A 753 -17.91 -24.00 3.72
N VAL A 754 -16.98 -23.41 4.47
CA VAL A 754 -17.30 -22.48 5.57
C VAL A 754 -18.02 -21.25 5.04
N LYS A 755 -17.57 -20.67 3.93
CA LYS A 755 -18.26 -19.51 3.31
C LYS A 755 -19.69 -19.85 2.91
N CYS A 756 -19.91 -21.01 2.29
CA CYS A 756 -21.25 -21.52 1.98
C CYS A 756 -22.10 -21.68 3.25
N PHE A 757 -21.54 -22.26 4.32
CA PHE A 757 -22.25 -22.48 5.57
C PHE A 757 -22.61 -21.18 6.30
N MET A 758 -21.68 -20.21 6.30
CA MET A 758 -21.93 -18.88 6.86
C MET A 758 -23.06 -18.15 6.11
N LEU A 759 -23.03 -18.17 4.77
CA LEU A 759 -24.11 -17.59 3.96
C LEU A 759 -25.44 -18.32 4.18
N PHE A 760 -25.42 -19.65 4.29
CA PHE A 760 -26.60 -20.46 4.56
C PHE A 760 -27.24 -20.13 5.93
N GLN A 761 -26.43 -20.02 7.00
CA GLN A 761 -26.96 -19.62 8.30
C GLN A 761 -27.45 -18.17 8.32
N TYR A 762 -26.77 -17.27 7.59
CA TYR A 762 -27.21 -15.89 7.44
C TYR A 762 -28.62 -15.82 6.83
N LEU A 763 -28.88 -16.59 5.76
CA LEU A 763 -30.17 -16.58 5.05
C LEU A 763 -31.29 -17.31 5.81
N THR A 764 -30.97 -18.29 6.66
CA THR A 764 -31.97 -19.15 7.32
C THR A 764 -32.26 -18.77 8.78
N VAL A 765 -31.28 -18.22 9.51
CA VAL A 765 -31.39 -17.87 10.93
C VAL A 765 -31.11 -16.39 11.15
N GLY A 766 -30.07 -15.85 10.51
CA GLY A 766 -29.66 -14.45 10.64
C GLY A 766 -28.17 -14.29 10.89
N ILE A 767 -27.74 -13.04 11.07
CA ILE A 767 -26.32 -12.66 11.16
C ILE A 767 -25.61 -13.28 12.36
N ASP A 768 -26.25 -13.35 13.53
CA ASP A 768 -25.63 -13.86 14.76
C ASP A 768 -25.24 -15.34 14.62
N ALA A 769 -26.00 -16.12 13.85
CA ALA A 769 -25.67 -17.52 13.58
C ALA A 769 -24.43 -17.66 12.67
N ALA A 770 -24.29 -16.78 11.67
CA ALA A 770 -23.11 -16.75 10.80
C ALA A 770 -21.84 -16.31 11.55
N VAL A 771 -21.95 -15.32 12.45
CA VAL A 771 -20.85 -14.87 13.30
C VAL A 771 -20.37 -15.98 14.24
N ARG A 772 -21.30 -16.75 14.85
CA ARG A 772 -20.93 -17.88 15.71
C ARG A 772 -20.12 -18.96 15.00
N ILE A 773 -20.42 -19.25 13.73
CA ILE A 773 -19.61 -20.19 12.94
C ILE A 773 -18.18 -19.66 12.81
N TYR A 774 -18.04 -18.38 12.48
CA TYR A 774 -16.74 -17.74 12.37
C TYR A 774 -15.96 -17.82 13.68
N GLU A 775 -16.57 -17.45 14.81
CA GLU A 775 -15.92 -17.48 16.13
C GLU A 775 -15.46 -18.89 16.52
N GLN A 776 -16.29 -19.91 16.30
CA GLN A 776 -15.94 -21.31 16.57
C GLN A 776 -14.74 -21.77 15.76
N LEU A 777 -14.68 -21.41 14.48
CA LEU A 777 -13.57 -21.76 13.60
C LEU A 777 -12.30 -21.00 13.94
N PHE A 778 -12.45 -19.70 14.22
CA PHE A 778 -11.33 -18.85 14.57
C PHE A 778 -10.63 -19.34 15.85
N ILE A 779 -11.39 -19.71 16.89
CA ILE A 779 -10.82 -20.26 18.14
C ILE A 779 -10.10 -21.59 17.88
N LYS A 780 -10.74 -22.52 17.16
CA LYS A 780 -10.17 -23.85 16.89
C LYS A 780 -8.90 -23.78 16.06
N LEU A 781 -8.92 -23.04 14.95
CA LEU A 781 -7.77 -22.96 14.05
C LEU A 781 -6.63 -22.12 14.65
N LYS A 782 -6.93 -21.07 15.43
CA LYS A 782 -5.89 -20.31 16.15
C LYS A 782 -5.22 -21.14 17.25
N GLY A 783 -5.96 -22.02 17.91
CA GLY A 783 -5.41 -22.99 18.88
C GLY A 783 -4.40 -23.95 18.25
N SER A 784 -4.55 -24.28 16.96
CA SER A 784 -3.65 -25.17 16.22
C SER A 784 -2.41 -24.47 15.60
N VAL A 785 -2.36 -23.14 15.61
CA VAL A 785 -1.27 -22.32 15.00
C VAL A 785 -0.14 -22.00 15.98
N VAL A 786 -0.25 -22.39 17.26
CA VAL A 786 0.81 -22.21 18.25
C VAL A 786 1.54 -23.54 18.48
N PRO A 787 2.74 -23.77 17.89
CA PRO A 787 3.63 -24.81 18.37
C PRO A 787 4.41 -24.26 19.58
N GLU A 788 4.25 -24.90 20.73
CA GLU A 788 5.21 -24.80 21.83
C GLU A 788 6.52 -25.49 21.42
N GLY A 789 7.39 -24.81 20.68
CA GLY A 789 8.75 -25.30 20.40
C GLY A 789 9.47 -24.62 19.22
N PRO A 790 10.78 -24.35 19.31
CA PRO A 790 11.57 -23.83 18.19
C PRO A 790 12.07 -25.00 17.32
N GLY A 791 11.33 -25.37 16.28
CA GLY A 791 11.72 -26.36 15.27
C GLY A 791 11.43 -25.84 13.86
N LEU A 792 12.36 -26.06 12.93
CA LEU A 792 12.49 -25.33 11.66
C LEU A 792 11.72 -25.92 10.45
N GLU A 793 10.72 -26.79 10.63
CA GLU A 793 10.16 -27.59 9.50
C GLU A 793 8.66 -27.39 9.17
N ASP A 794 7.88 -26.59 9.92
CA ASP A 794 6.40 -26.45 9.72
C ASP A 794 5.93 -25.17 9.00
N SER A 795 6.78 -24.50 8.20
CA SER A 795 6.44 -23.15 7.67
C SER A 795 5.35 -23.12 6.59
N ALA A 796 5.17 -24.18 5.80
CA ALA A 796 4.25 -24.18 4.65
C ALA A 796 2.78 -24.41 5.04
N SER A 797 2.51 -25.31 5.99
CA SER A 797 1.17 -25.59 6.52
C SER A 797 0.61 -24.44 7.36
N SER A 798 1.48 -23.75 8.10
CA SER A 798 1.12 -22.55 8.86
C SER A 798 0.68 -21.40 7.94
N GLN A 799 1.33 -21.22 6.78
CA GLN A 799 0.98 -20.20 5.80
C GLN A 799 -0.35 -20.48 5.09
N SER A 800 -0.64 -21.74 4.75
CA SER A 800 -1.93 -22.11 4.14
C SER A 800 -3.11 -21.99 5.11
N LEU A 801 -2.93 -22.35 6.38
CA LEU A 801 -3.95 -22.12 7.42
C LEU A 801 -4.23 -20.63 7.62
N THR A 802 -3.19 -19.81 7.57
CA THR A 802 -3.29 -18.35 7.70
C THR A 802 -4.09 -17.75 6.53
N SER A 803 -3.86 -18.21 5.30
CA SER A 803 -4.59 -17.72 4.12
C SER A 803 -6.06 -18.17 4.11
N VAL A 804 -6.36 -19.39 4.59
CA VAL A 804 -7.74 -19.87 4.75
C VAL A 804 -8.50 -19.02 5.78
N LEU A 805 -7.89 -18.75 6.94
CA LEU A 805 -8.49 -17.88 7.96
C LEU A 805 -8.67 -16.44 7.46
N GLU A 806 -7.73 -15.91 6.70
CA GLU A 806 -7.84 -14.60 6.06
C GLU A 806 -9.04 -14.54 5.10
N ALA A 807 -9.20 -15.57 4.25
CA ALA A 807 -10.30 -15.67 3.30
C ALA A 807 -11.68 -15.81 3.97
N ILE A 808 -11.77 -16.55 5.08
CA ILE A 808 -13.00 -16.67 5.88
C ILE A 808 -13.29 -15.33 6.60
N THR A 809 -12.26 -14.67 7.13
CA THR A 809 -12.40 -13.36 7.79
C THR A 809 -12.89 -12.29 6.81
N LEU A 810 -12.43 -12.32 5.55
CA LEU A 810 -12.97 -11.48 4.49
C LEU A 810 -14.48 -11.71 4.31
N MET A 811 -14.93 -12.96 4.18
CA MET A 811 -16.35 -13.28 4.04
C MET A 811 -17.17 -12.81 5.25
N HIS A 812 -16.67 -13.02 6.47
CA HIS A 812 -17.29 -12.52 7.69
C HIS A 812 -17.53 -11.01 7.64
N THR A 813 -16.50 -10.24 7.27
CA THR A 813 -16.59 -8.78 7.18
C THR A 813 -17.50 -8.31 6.03
N SER A 814 -17.49 -9.01 4.89
CA SER A 814 -18.39 -8.74 3.76
C SER A 814 -19.85 -9.00 4.09
N LEU A 815 -20.16 -10.10 4.79
CA LEU A 815 -21.52 -10.43 5.26
C LEU A 815 -22.05 -9.39 6.24
N LEU A 816 -21.25 -9.01 7.24
CA LEU A 816 -21.61 -7.95 8.19
C LEU A 816 -21.89 -6.63 7.45
N ARG A 817 -21.03 -6.26 6.50
CA ARG A 817 -21.23 -5.07 5.67
C ARG A 817 -22.49 -5.14 4.82
N PHE A 818 -22.77 -6.29 4.20
CA PHE A 818 -23.99 -6.51 3.44
C PHE A 818 -25.24 -6.39 4.34
N HIS A 819 -25.22 -7.03 5.51
CA HIS A 819 -26.32 -6.96 6.48
C HIS A 819 -26.62 -5.52 6.90
N MET A 820 -25.57 -4.73 7.14
CA MET A 820 -25.70 -3.29 7.46
C MET A 820 -26.26 -2.45 6.31
N LYS A 821 -26.09 -2.88 5.05
CA LYS A 821 -26.65 -2.19 3.89
C LYS A 821 -28.14 -2.45 3.74
N VAL A 822 -28.58 -3.69 4.02
CA VAL A 822 -29.99 -4.10 3.84
C VAL A 822 -30.83 -3.85 5.10
N THR A 823 -30.24 -3.87 6.28
CA THR A 823 -30.94 -3.72 7.56
C THR A 823 -30.29 -2.68 8.46
N ALA A 824 -31.08 -2.05 9.33
CA ALA A 824 -30.57 -1.11 10.34
C ALA A 824 -29.84 -1.89 11.46
N TYR A 825 -28.51 -1.97 11.38
CA TYR A 825 -27.66 -2.73 12.30
C TYR A 825 -26.52 -1.85 12.89
N PRO A 826 -26.09 -2.06 14.15
CA PRO A 826 -25.01 -1.27 14.75
C PRO A 826 -23.67 -1.39 14.02
N LEU A 827 -22.90 -0.30 13.97
CA LEU A 827 -21.55 -0.26 13.36
C LEU A 827 -20.45 -0.95 14.20
N THR A 828 -20.72 -1.20 15.48
CA THR A 828 -19.72 -1.69 16.44
C THR A 828 -19.17 -3.08 16.07
N PRO A 829 -20.00 -4.10 15.78
CA PRO A 829 -19.50 -5.45 15.47
C PRO A 829 -18.61 -5.50 14.23
N LEU A 830 -19.00 -4.79 13.16
CA LEU A 830 -18.18 -4.71 11.95
C LEU A 830 -16.85 -3.97 12.20
N ARG A 831 -16.86 -2.92 13.03
CA ARG A 831 -15.63 -2.20 13.40
C ARG A 831 -14.68 -3.10 14.20
N GLU A 832 -15.20 -3.86 15.15
CA GLU A 832 -14.41 -4.78 15.98
C GLU A 832 -13.82 -5.90 15.13
N ALA A 833 -14.65 -6.57 14.32
CA ALA A 833 -14.22 -7.62 13.39
C ALA A 833 -13.09 -7.14 12.47
N LEU A 834 -13.22 -5.94 11.87
CA LEU A 834 -12.16 -5.38 11.01
C LEU A 834 -10.91 -4.99 11.80
N SER A 835 -11.06 -4.47 13.02
CA SER A 835 -9.92 -4.07 13.86
C SER A 835 -9.10 -5.28 14.33
N GLU A 836 -9.76 -6.40 14.61
CA GLU A 836 -9.10 -7.67 14.94
C GLU A 836 -8.46 -8.31 13.71
N ALA A 837 -9.18 -8.35 12.58
CA ALA A 837 -8.67 -8.86 11.32
C ALA A 837 -7.39 -8.13 10.88
N LEU A 838 -7.37 -6.80 10.93
CA LEU A 838 -6.22 -5.99 10.52
C LEU A 838 -5.01 -6.08 11.45
N LYS A 839 -5.19 -6.49 12.72
CA LYS A 839 -4.06 -6.82 13.61
C LYS A 839 -3.37 -8.11 13.18
N LEU A 840 -4.11 -9.05 12.60
CA LEU A 840 -3.61 -10.35 12.16
C LEU A 840 -3.09 -10.30 10.71
N TYR A 841 -3.80 -9.56 9.85
CA TYR A 841 -3.56 -9.47 8.41
C TYR A 841 -3.28 -8.02 7.95
N PRO A 842 -2.17 -7.39 8.40
CA PRO A 842 -1.86 -6.01 8.06
C PRO A 842 -1.56 -5.76 6.57
N GLY A 843 -1.36 -6.81 5.75
CA GLY A 843 -1.10 -6.70 4.32
C GLY A 843 -2.36 -6.73 3.45
N ASN A 844 -3.52 -7.06 4.01
CA ASN A 844 -4.74 -7.20 3.21
C ASN A 844 -5.36 -5.85 2.86
N GLN A 845 -5.23 -5.46 1.59
CA GLN A 845 -5.72 -4.17 1.08
C GLN A 845 -7.25 -4.05 1.12
N VAL A 846 -7.99 -5.15 0.93
CA VAL A 846 -9.46 -5.16 0.91
C VAL A 846 -10.04 -4.89 2.30
N LEU A 847 -9.44 -5.51 3.34
CA LEU A 847 -9.80 -5.24 4.74
C LEU A 847 -9.53 -3.79 5.12
N TRP A 848 -8.36 -3.26 4.73
CA TRP A 848 -8.00 -1.86 4.99
C TRP A 848 -8.97 -0.89 4.35
N TRP A 849 -9.32 -1.12 3.09
CA TRP A 849 -10.28 -0.29 2.38
C TRP A 849 -11.65 -0.31 3.07
N SER A 850 -12.15 -1.50 3.42
CA SER A 850 -13.41 -1.64 4.16
C SER A 850 -13.39 -0.90 5.49
N TYR A 851 -12.29 -0.98 6.25
CA TYR A 851 -12.12 -0.24 7.49
C TYR A 851 -12.13 1.28 7.28
N VAL A 852 -11.33 1.80 6.34
CA VAL A 852 -11.25 3.25 6.07
C VAL A 852 -12.61 3.82 5.68
N GLN A 853 -13.38 3.10 4.84
CA GLN A 853 -14.71 3.54 4.41
C GLN A 853 -15.69 3.67 5.58
N ILE A 854 -15.71 2.69 6.48
CA ILE A 854 -16.58 2.72 7.67
C ILE A 854 -16.17 3.85 8.61
N GLN A 855 -14.87 4.06 8.79
CA GLN A 855 -14.38 5.10 9.68
C GLN A 855 -14.66 6.49 9.13
N ASN A 856 -14.61 6.69 7.81
CA ASN A 856 -14.97 7.96 7.17
C ASN A 856 -16.44 8.34 7.38
N LYS A 857 -17.33 7.35 7.50
CA LYS A 857 -18.75 7.56 7.83
C LYS A 857 -19.00 7.82 9.33
N SER A 858 -17.97 7.68 10.18
CA SER A 858 -18.11 7.81 11.64
C SER A 858 -17.35 9.02 12.18
N HIS A 859 -17.91 9.70 13.19
CA HIS A 859 -17.28 10.88 13.81
C HIS A 859 -16.10 10.54 14.77
N SER A 860 -15.64 9.29 14.82
CA SER A 860 -14.68 8.81 15.82
C SER A 860 -13.21 8.83 15.35
N ALA A 861 -12.74 9.97 14.83
CA ALA A 861 -11.39 10.11 14.29
C ALA A 861 -10.28 9.70 15.29
N SER A 862 -10.43 10.05 16.57
CA SER A 862 -9.44 9.76 17.62
C SER A 862 -9.20 8.26 17.86
N LYS A 863 -10.24 7.43 17.76
CA LYS A 863 -10.10 5.97 17.91
C LYS A 863 -9.36 5.37 16.72
N THR A 864 -9.73 5.79 15.52
CA THR A 864 -9.09 5.39 14.26
C THR A 864 -7.60 5.77 14.26
N ARG A 865 -7.27 6.98 14.72
CA ARG A 865 -5.89 7.45 14.89
C ARG A 865 -5.07 6.56 15.82
N ARG A 866 -5.59 6.27 17.03
CA ARG A 866 -4.91 5.38 18.00
C ARG A 866 -4.69 3.98 17.43
N PHE A 867 -5.63 3.47 16.64
CA PHE A 867 -5.52 2.17 16.00
C PHE A 867 -4.39 2.13 14.96
N PHE A 868 -4.36 3.10 14.04
CA PHE A 868 -3.26 3.24 13.08
C PHE A 868 -1.92 3.46 13.77
N ASP A 869 -1.85 4.31 14.80
CA ASP A 869 -0.62 4.57 15.55
C ASP A 869 -0.11 3.33 16.31
N ALA A 870 -0.99 2.40 16.70
CA ALA A 870 -0.59 1.12 17.30
C ALA A 870 0.00 0.17 16.24
N LEU A 871 -0.67 0.02 15.09
CA LEU A 871 -0.25 -0.89 14.03
C LEU A 871 1.00 -0.45 13.29
N THR A 872 1.13 0.85 13.01
CA THR A 872 2.31 1.41 12.33
C THR A 872 3.60 1.28 13.14
N ARG A 873 3.51 1.10 14.47
CA ARG A 873 4.67 0.80 15.33
C ARG A 873 5.08 -0.66 15.32
N SER A 874 4.14 -1.58 15.06
CA SER A 874 4.40 -3.02 15.08
C SER A 874 4.59 -3.64 13.70
N ALA A 875 4.01 -3.05 12.65
CA ALA A 875 4.01 -3.61 11.30
C ALA A 875 5.26 -3.21 10.50
N LYS A 876 5.87 -4.19 9.81
CA LYS A 876 6.95 -3.98 8.83
C LYS A 876 6.44 -3.55 7.45
N GLN A 877 5.17 -3.82 7.18
CA GLN A 877 4.46 -3.57 5.92
C GLN A 877 4.13 -2.07 5.74
N LEU A 878 4.03 -1.62 4.49
CA LEU A 878 3.76 -0.22 4.14
C LEU A 878 2.26 0.10 4.06
N GLU A 879 1.42 -0.91 3.87
CA GLU A 879 -0.03 -0.83 3.74
C GLU A 879 -0.70 -0.06 4.90
N PRO A 880 -0.37 -0.31 6.19
CA PRO A 880 -0.93 0.47 7.31
C PRO A 880 -0.65 1.97 7.20
N TRP A 881 0.53 2.36 6.69
CA TRP A 881 0.88 3.77 6.47
C TRP A 881 0.10 4.38 5.31
N LEU A 882 0.01 3.67 4.18
CA LEU A 882 -0.71 4.12 2.99
C LEU A 882 -2.19 4.37 3.30
N PHE A 883 -2.85 3.44 3.99
CA PHE A 883 -4.25 3.58 4.36
C PHE A 883 -4.49 4.58 5.51
N ALA A 884 -3.52 4.77 6.42
CA ALA A 884 -3.60 5.85 7.42
C ALA A 884 -3.59 7.23 6.75
N ILE A 885 -2.71 7.42 5.77
CA ILE A 885 -2.62 8.65 4.98
C ILE A 885 -3.91 8.86 4.20
N GLU A 886 -4.40 7.85 3.49
CA GLU A 886 -5.61 7.97 2.69
C GLU A 886 -6.86 8.24 3.55
N ALA A 887 -6.95 7.64 4.74
CA ALA A 887 -8.03 7.92 5.69
C ALA A 887 -8.06 9.40 6.13
N GLU A 888 -6.91 9.99 6.46
CA GLU A 888 -6.85 11.42 6.82
C GLU A 888 -7.05 12.33 5.60
N ARG A 889 -6.60 11.93 4.39
CA ARG A 889 -6.88 12.66 3.14
C ARG A 889 -8.37 12.68 2.79
N MET A 890 -9.07 11.56 2.98
CA MET A 890 -10.52 11.46 2.78
C MET A 890 -11.27 12.32 3.81
N ARG A 891 -10.85 12.30 5.07
CA ARG A 891 -11.40 13.18 6.12
C ARG A 891 -11.20 14.65 5.79
N LYS A 892 -10.01 15.04 5.32
CA LYS A 892 -9.74 16.41 4.87
C LYS A 892 -10.67 16.81 3.73
N ARG A 893 -10.84 15.96 2.71
CA ARG A 893 -11.77 16.20 1.60
C ARG A 893 -13.21 16.41 2.10
N LEU A 894 -13.67 15.59 3.05
CA LEU A 894 -14.99 15.74 3.66
C LEU A 894 -15.16 17.06 4.43
N VAL A 895 -14.15 17.48 5.20
CA VAL A 895 -14.19 18.77 5.91
C VAL A 895 -14.22 19.94 4.91
N GLU A 896 -13.43 19.87 3.83
CA GLU A 896 -13.40 20.90 2.79
C GLU A 896 -14.70 20.97 1.98
N THR A 897 -15.37 19.85 1.70
CA THR A 897 -16.66 19.86 1.00
C THR A 897 -17.77 20.46 1.85
N VAL A 898 -17.83 20.14 3.15
CA VAL A 898 -18.82 20.72 4.08
C VAL A 898 -18.64 22.24 4.21
N GLN A 899 -17.41 22.76 4.12
CA GLN A 899 -17.15 24.20 4.19
C GLN A 899 -17.54 24.98 2.92
N ARG A 900 -17.72 24.31 1.77
CA ARG A 900 -17.98 24.95 0.47
C ARG A 900 -19.45 24.98 0.05
N VAL A 901 -20.35 24.26 0.74
CA VAL A 901 -21.79 24.29 0.43
C VAL A 901 -22.40 25.56 1.02
N ASP A 902 -22.92 26.42 0.16
CA ASP A 902 -23.48 27.73 0.46
C ASP A 902 -24.48 27.71 1.64
N GLY A 903 -24.05 28.23 2.79
CA GLY A 903 -24.89 28.86 3.83
C GLY A 903 -25.99 28.03 4.52
N GLN A 904 -26.30 26.81 4.06
CA GLN A 904 -27.34 25.96 4.61
C GLN A 904 -26.89 24.50 4.61
N GLU A 905 -26.19 24.12 5.69
CA GLU A 905 -26.50 22.97 6.55
C GLU A 905 -25.31 22.72 7.49
N ILE A 906 -25.55 22.96 8.79
CA ILE A 906 -24.58 22.74 9.87
C ILE A 906 -24.55 21.25 10.18
N ASN A 907 -23.77 20.48 9.45
CA ASN A 907 -23.23 19.24 10.00
C ASN A 907 -22.05 19.60 10.88
N ALA A 908 -22.19 19.38 12.19
CA ALA A 908 -21.19 19.65 13.21
C ALA A 908 -19.97 18.72 13.06
N THR A 909 -19.17 18.91 12.02
CA THR A 909 -17.79 18.44 12.01
C THR A 909 -16.99 19.57 12.62
N PHE A 910 -16.54 19.39 13.87
CA PHE A 910 -15.60 20.32 14.50
C PHE A 910 -14.51 20.65 13.48
N PRO A 911 -14.16 21.93 13.25
CA PRO A 911 -13.03 22.27 12.39
C PRO A 911 -11.78 21.63 13.02
N GLU A 912 -11.34 20.49 12.48
CA GLU A 912 -10.13 19.81 12.93
C GLU A 912 -8.92 20.63 12.45
N THR A 913 -8.62 21.70 13.16
CA THR A 913 -7.40 22.47 12.99
C THR A 913 -6.20 21.54 13.16
N GLY A 914 -5.34 21.43 12.14
CA GLY A 914 -4.11 20.63 12.19
C GLY A 914 -4.12 19.34 11.36
N LEU A 915 -5.20 18.98 10.67
CA LEU A 915 -5.23 17.82 9.74
C LEU A 915 -4.09 17.85 8.73
N THR A 916 -3.80 19.02 8.16
CA THR A 916 -2.69 19.22 7.23
C THR A 916 -1.34 18.87 7.85
N HIS A 917 -1.08 19.27 9.09
CA HIS A 917 0.17 18.93 9.79
C HIS A 917 0.23 17.44 10.13
N ARG A 918 -0.91 16.83 10.48
CA ARG A 918 -0.99 15.40 10.74
C ARG A 918 -0.69 14.57 9.50
N ILE A 919 -1.29 14.91 8.34
CA ILE A 919 -1.02 14.22 7.08
C ILE A 919 0.48 14.34 6.72
N ARG A 920 1.07 15.53 6.89
CA ARG A 920 2.53 15.71 6.70
C ARG A 920 3.34 14.81 7.64
N ALA A 921 3.01 14.79 8.93
CA ALA A 921 3.70 13.95 9.90
C ALA A 921 3.58 12.46 9.55
N LEU A 922 2.43 12.01 9.04
CA LEU A 922 2.26 10.62 8.57
C LEU A 922 3.17 10.30 7.39
N PHE A 923 3.25 11.18 6.37
CA PHE A 923 4.19 11.02 5.27
C PHE A 923 5.64 10.99 5.79
N GLU A 924 6.03 11.97 6.61
CA GLU A 924 7.39 12.04 7.16
C GLU A 924 7.77 10.82 8.00
N ASN A 925 6.81 10.27 8.77
CA ASN A 925 7.03 9.06 9.56
C ASN A 925 7.14 7.81 8.68
N ALA A 926 6.26 7.66 7.68
CA ALA A 926 6.29 6.54 6.75
C ALA A 926 7.63 6.49 5.97
N MET A 927 8.14 7.66 5.57
CA MET A 927 9.42 7.79 4.87
C MET A 927 10.66 7.58 5.75
N ARG A 928 10.54 7.43 7.07
CA ARG A 928 11.69 7.03 7.92
C ARG A 928 12.04 5.56 7.79
N SER A 929 11.12 4.75 7.27
CA SER A 929 11.38 3.34 6.99
C SER A 929 12.10 3.19 5.65
N ASP A 930 13.03 2.23 5.55
CA ASP A 930 13.75 1.92 4.30
C ASP A 930 12.72 1.68 3.17
N SER A 931 11.71 0.83 3.40
CA SER A 931 10.65 0.50 2.44
C SER A 931 9.77 1.69 2.02
N GLY A 932 9.49 2.62 2.94
CA GLY A 932 8.70 3.81 2.63
C GLY A 932 9.49 4.86 1.84
N SER A 933 10.76 5.08 2.20
CA SER A 933 11.62 6.05 1.50
C SER A 933 11.88 5.68 0.05
N GLN A 934 11.83 4.39 -0.27
CA GLN A 934 12.13 3.86 -1.61
C GLN A 934 10.88 3.56 -2.44
N CYS A 935 9.69 3.92 -1.95
CA CYS A 935 8.42 3.70 -2.63
C CYS A 935 8.02 4.94 -3.45
N PRO A 936 8.08 4.91 -4.79
CA PRO A 936 7.70 6.06 -5.62
C PRO A 936 6.27 6.54 -5.37
N LEU A 937 5.31 5.62 -5.20
CA LEU A 937 3.91 5.96 -4.94
C LEU A 937 3.74 6.89 -3.74
N LEU A 938 4.45 6.63 -2.64
CA LEU A 938 4.36 7.43 -1.42
C LEU A 938 4.83 8.88 -1.67
N TRP A 939 5.91 9.05 -2.44
CA TRP A 939 6.41 10.36 -2.85
C TRP A 939 5.43 11.09 -3.78
N ARG A 940 4.86 10.39 -4.77
CA ARG A 940 3.83 10.95 -5.66
C ARG A 940 2.64 11.48 -4.85
N MET A 941 2.14 10.66 -3.91
CA MET A 941 1.04 11.05 -3.01
C MET A 941 1.39 12.27 -2.15
N TYR A 942 2.63 12.34 -1.63
CA TYR A 942 3.06 13.47 -0.81
C TYR A 942 3.19 14.76 -1.62
N LEU A 943 3.77 14.68 -2.82
CA LEU A 943 3.89 15.80 -3.75
C LEU A 943 2.51 16.34 -4.14
N ASN A 944 1.61 15.46 -4.59
CA ASN A 944 0.24 15.83 -4.94
C ASN A 944 -0.47 16.52 -3.76
N PHE A 945 -0.29 16.00 -2.54
CA PHE A 945 -0.87 16.59 -1.34
C PHE A 945 -0.32 18.00 -1.05
N LEU A 946 0.98 18.24 -1.15
CA LEU A 946 1.56 19.56 -0.91
C LEU A 946 1.21 20.58 -2.00
N VAL A 947 1.14 20.14 -3.25
CA VAL A 947 0.69 20.97 -4.37
C VAL A 947 -0.78 21.36 -4.21
N SER A 948 -1.64 20.45 -3.74
CA SER A 948 -3.05 20.76 -3.43
C SER A 948 -3.22 21.83 -2.34
N LEU A 949 -2.20 22.06 -1.51
CA LEU A 949 -2.17 23.11 -0.48
C LEU A 949 -1.63 24.45 -0.98
N GLY A 950 -1.18 24.54 -2.24
CA GLY A 950 -0.61 25.75 -2.82
C GLY A 950 0.81 26.09 -2.35
N ASN A 951 1.51 25.19 -1.65
CA ASN A 951 2.85 25.47 -1.13
C ASN A 951 3.95 25.04 -2.11
N LYS A 952 4.16 25.83 -3.17
CA LYS A 952 5.12 25.50 -4.26
C LYS A 952 6.53 25.24 -3.76
N GLU A 953 7.09 26.09 -2.89
CA GLU A 953 8.47 25.95 -2.41
C GLU A 953 8.72 24.66 -1.64
N ARG A 954 7.81 24.29 -0.72
CA ARG A 954 7.93 23.03 0.01
C ARG A 954 7.72 21.82 -0.91
N SER A 955 6.79 21.91 -1.86
CA SER A 955 6.59 20.85 -2.84
C SER A 955 7.87 20.61 -3.66
N LYS A 956 8.57 21.68 -4.08
CA LYS A 956 9.88 21.55 -4.75
C LYS A 956 10.92 20.89 -3.86
N GLY A 957 11.04 21.31 -2.60
CA GLY A 957 11.96 20.67 -1.65
C GLY A 957 11.68 19.18 -1.46
N VAL A 958 10.40 18.78 -1.42
CA VAL A 958 10.00 17.37 -1.37
C VAL A 958 10.27 16.64 -2.68
N PHE A 959 10.17 17.30 -3.84
CA PHE A 959 10.50 16.71 -5.13
C PHE A 959 11.97 16.33 -5.21
N TYR A 960 12.89 17.26 -4.92
CA TYR A 960 14.32 16.93 -4.91
C TYR A 960 14.67 15.91 -3.82
N LYS A 961 13.96 15.91 -2.67
CA LYS A 961 14.12 14.86 -1.67
C LYS A 961 13.65 13.49 -2.19
N ALA A 962 12.56 13.44 -2.96
CA ALA A 962 12.11 12.22 -3.60
C ALA A 962 13.16 11.72 -4.60
N LEU A 963 13.77 12.61 -5.39
CA LEU A 963 14.85 12.26 -6.33
C LEU A 963 16.10 11.72 -5.64
N GLN A 964 16.38 12.14 -4.40
CA GLN A 964 17.49 11.57 -3.60
C GLN A 964 17.26 10.13 -3.17
N HIS A 965 16.03 9.60 -3.23
CA HIS A 965 15.72 8.23 -2.84
C HIS A 965 15.19 7.38 -3.99
N CYS A 966 14.47 7.99 -4.95
CA CYS A 966 13.83 7.37 -6.09
C CYS A 966 14.20 8.04 -7.43
N PRO A 967 15.50 8.21 -7.76
CA PRO A 967 15.93 8.94 -8.97
C PRO A 967 15.48 8.29 -10.28
N TRP A 968 15.21 6.98 -10.28
CA TRP A 968 14.84 6.20 -11.47
C TRP A 968 13.37 6.32 -11.86
N ALA A 969 12.51 6.84 -10.99
CA ALA A 969 11.07 6.81 -11.19
C ALA A 969 10.63 7.98 -12.08
N LYS A 970 10.52 7.74 -13.40
CA LYS A 970 10.09 8.73 -14.41
C LYS A 970 8.76 9.42 -14.05
N VAL A 971 7.85 8.69 -13.42
CA VAL A 971 6.56 9.22 -12.91
C VAL A 971 6.72 10.46 -12.02
N LEU A 972 7.79 10.56 -11.21
CA LEU A 972 8.03 11.72 -10.35
C LEU A 972 8.39 12.97 -11.16
N TYR A 973 9.13 12.79 -12.25
CA TYR A 973 9.50 13.87 -13.16
C TYR A 973 8.28 14.35 -13.95
N LEU A 974 7.44 13.42 -14.44
CA LEU A 974 6.18 13.78 -15.10
C LEU A 974 5.22 14.53 -14.17
N ASP A 975 5.09 14.08 -12.92
CA ASP A 975 4.31 14.80 -11.90
C ASP A 975 4.90 16.20 -11.65
N ALA A 976 6.23 16.34 -11.63
CA ALA A 976 6.90 17.63 -11.46
C ALA A 976 6.67 18.58 -12.63
N VAL A 977 6.70 18.10 -13.88
CA VAL A 977 6.34 18.92 -15.06
C VAL A 977 4.91 19.44 -14.95
N GLU A 978 3.99 18.61 -14.47
CA GLU A 978 2.59 18.99 -14.27
C GLU A 978 2.41 20.04 -13.15
N TYR A 979 3.17 19.91 -12.06
CA TYR A 979 3.03 20.76 -10.87
C TYR A 979 3.88 22.03 -10.90
N PHE A 980 4.99 22.02 -11.65
CA PHE A 980 5.95 23.11 -11.80
C PHE A 980 6.21 23.40 -13.28
N PRO A 981 5.22 23.89 -14.04
CA PRO A 981 5.35 24.10 -15.49
C PRO A 981 6.47 25.07 -15.86
N ASP A 982 6.82 25.98 -14.95
CA ASP A 982 7.90 26.96 -15.12
C ASP A 982 9.31 26.32 -15.19
N GLN A 983 9.46 25.06 -14.78
CA GLN A 983 10.73 24.31 -14.73
C GLN A 983 10.81 23.17 -15.75
N LEU A 984 9.98 23.19 -16.80
CA LEU A 984 9.94 22.14 -17.83
C LEU A 984 11.36 21.79 -18.35
N GLN A 985 12.14 22.79 -18.75
CA GLN A 985 13.50 22.59 -19.27
C GLN A 985 14.42 21.94 -18.23
N GLU A 986 14.48 22.50 -17.01
CA GLU A 986 15.33 21.97 -15.93
C GLU A 986 15.00 20.50 -15.60
N ILE A 987 13.72 20.15 -15.58
CA ILE A 987 13.29 18.78 -15.31
C ILE A 987 13.69 17.84 -16.45
N LEU A 988 13.59 18.28 -17.71
CA LEU A 988 13.98 17.48 -18.86
C LEU A 988 15.49 17.34 -18.99
N ASP A 989 16.26 18.39 -18.70
CA ASP A 989 17.71 18.32 -18.64
C ASP A 989 18.16 17.30 -17.57
N LEU A 990 17.50 17.29 -16.40
CA LEU A 990 17.73 16.27 -15.37
C LEU A 990 17.34 14.86 -15.83
N MET A 991 16.25 14.71 -16.58
CA MET A 991 15.85 13.42 -17.14
C MET A 991 16.93 12.90 -18.11
N THR A 992 17.40 13.75 -19.01
CA THR A 992 18.47 13.43 -19.97
C THR A 992 19.79 13.12 -19.25
N GLU A 993 20.19 13.92 -18.25
CA GLU A 993 21.40 13.69 -17.44
C GLU A 993 21.38 12.31 -16.76
N LYS A 994 20.21 11.87 -16.29
CA LYS A 994 20.03 10.58 -15.62
C LYS A 994 19.68 9.43 -16.58
N GLU A 995 19.66 9.70 -17.89
CA GLU A 995 19.35 8.75 -18.97
C GLU A 995 17.91 8.19 -18.89
N LEU A 996 16.98 8.95 -18.30
CA LEU A 996 15.56 8.61 -18.27
C LEU A 996 15.01 8.70 -19.67
N ARG A 997 14.14 7.74 -20.02
CA ARG A 997 13.60 7.68 -21.37
C ARG A 997 12.73 8.90 -21.65
N VAL A 998 13.12 9.75 -22.59
CA VAL A 998 12.31 10.87 -23.10
C VAL A 998 11.92 10.54 -24.53
N ARG A 999 10.62 10.36 -24.80
CA ARG A 999 10.15 9.91 -26.12
C ARG A 999 9.88 11.06 -27.08
N LEU A 1000 9.65 12.26 -26.55
CA LEU A 1000 9.54 13.48 -27.33
C LEU A 1000 10.61 14.48 -26.86
N PRO A 1001 11.74 14.60 -27.58
CA PRO A 1001 12.70 15.68 -27.38
C PRO A 1001 12.03 17.06 -27.51
N LEU A 1002 12.59 18.06 -26.85
CA LEU A 1002 12.01 19.41 -26.86
C LEU A 1002 12.15 20.10 -28.21
N GLU A 1003 13.21 19.79 -28.93
CA GLU A 1003 13.51 20.26 -30.27
C GLU A 1003 12.46 19.76 -31.26
N GLU A 1004 12.07 18.49 -31.15
CA GLU A 1004 11.01 17.89 -31.96
C GLU A 1004 9.65 18.54 -31.64
N LEU A 1005 9.37 18.81 -30.37
CA LEU A 1005 8.15 19.53 -29.99
C LEU A 1005 8.10 20.95 -30.58
N GLU A 1006 9.24 21.64 -30.67
CA GLU A 1006 9.29 22.98 -31.28
C GLU A 1006 8.93 22.92 -32.76
N LEU A 1007 9.47 21.95 -33.51
CA LEU A 1007 9.11 21.73 -34.92
C LEU A 1007 7.61 21.42 -35.08
N LEU A 1008 7.06 20.52 -34.26
CA LEU A 1008 5.64 20.14 -34.29
C LEU A 1008 4.66 21.28 -33.91
N LEU A 1009 5.16 22.35 -33.29
CA LEU A 1009 4.37 23.54 -32.95
C LEU A 1009 4.52 24.68 -33.97
N GLU A 1010 5.55 24.64 -34.81
CA GLU A 1010 5.81 25.60 -35.88
C GLU A 1010 5.01 25.29 -37.16
N ASP A 1011 4.86 24.00 -37.48
CA ASP A 1011 3.87 23.46 -38.44
C ASP A 1011 2.46 23.57 -37.85
#